data_AF-A0A9P4WUH4-F1
#
_entry.id   AF-A0A9P4WUH4-F1
#
_cell.length_a   1.000
_cell.length_b   1.000
_cell.length_c   1.000
_cell.angle_alpha   90.00
_cell.angle_beta   90.00
_cell.angle_gamma   90.00
#
_symmetry.space_group_name_H-M   'P 1'
#
loop_
_entity.id
_entity.type
_entity.pdbx_description
1 polymer ?
#
loop_
_entity_poly.entity_id
_entity_poly.type
_entity_poly.pdbx_seq_one_letter_code
_entity_poly.pdbx_strand_id
1 'polypeptide(L)'
;MSSLSREELDELYTFAVELGKRAGQMLKDAAQLRMDGGIRTKAQDEHVQKMNAVDLVTETDEDVEAFIKTEITKKYPSHKFVGEESYSKGASRDYLIDESPTWCVDPLDGTVNYIHLFPMFCVSIAFIHKSKPLVGVIYAPFINQFFSSCAGRGAFLNETQQLPLIRNPIAPMPEKAPAGCVFSCEWGKDRRDIPDGNMHRKIESFVNMAAELGGRSGRGGMVHGVRSLGSATLDLAYVAMGSFDIWWEGGCWEWDVAAGVAILLEAGGLMTTANPPPDEATCPIPDVRLGSRLYLAIRPAGPSATETGRQSQERTVREGIELFYEDLCDLAPSKLPSDLLTAAAYVRSLCDSLDIEIICLQPFMHYEGLLDRQKHDERIEEMRLWFKLAHVLGTDMIQVPSSFLPESEISSDLNLIVSDLQKIADMGLQQTPIIRFAYESLCWGTYCDKWERCWETVQLVDRPNFGICLDSFNILGRIYADPTSETGRNENADKIVAASIQRLVEQIKPHREKIFFIQIVDAERLRNPLKPGHAFYNAEQKSRMSWSRNCRLFYGETSHGAYLPVKDVAHAIINEIGYDGWVSFELFNRAMERKDHAVVEELASRCAIGWEKMVVDLGLQTAPPTLIKTASNEKLEDTRKDSTRTSFENARL
;
A
#
# COMPACT_ATOMS: atom_id res chain seq x y z
N MET A 1 -26.71 -2.54 29.80
CA MET A 1 -25.73 -3.01 30.81
C MET A 1 -24.62 -1.97 30.83
N SER A 2 -24.33 -1.39 32.00
CA SER A 2 -23.77 -0.04 32.11
C SER A 2 -22.36 0.14 31.51
N SER A 3 -22.14 1.32 30.94
CA SER A 3 -20.83 1.97 30.91
C SER A 3 -20.51 2.50 32.32
N LEU A 4 -19.24 2.67 32.65
CA LEU A 4 -18.83 3.39 33.86
C LEU A 4 -19.46 4.79 33.86
N SER A 5 -19.85 5.28 35.03
CA SER A 5 -20.33 6.64 35.21
C SER A 5 -19.19 7.64 35.02
N ARG A 6 -19.54 8.92 34.84
CA ARG A 6 -18.52 9.98 34.72
C ARG A 6 -17.77 10.16 36.04
N GLU A 7 -18.47 10.03 37.15
CA GLU A 7 -17.94 10.10 38.51
C GLU A 7 -16.97 8.93 38.78
N GLU A 8 -17.31 7.71 38.34
CA GLU A 8 -16.42 6.54 38.43
C GLU A 8 -15.14 6.75 37.60
N LEU A 9 -15.26 7.26 36.37
CA LEU A 9 -14.09 7.58 35.52
C LEU A 9 -13.24 8.72 36.10
N ASP A 10 -13.84 9.75 36.67
CA ASP A 10 -13.13 10.86 37.32
C ASP A 10 -12.39 10.39 38.59
N GLU A 11 -12.96 9.45 39.34
CA GLU A 11 -12.28 8.84 40.50
C GLU A 11 -11.11 7.94 40.09
N LEU A 12 -11.29 7.13 39.04
CA LEU A 12 -10.24 6.29 38.44
C LEU A 12 -9.09 7.13 37.89
N TYR A 13 -9.40 8.22 37.16
CA TYR A 13 -8.41 9.16 36.64
C TYR A 13 -7.62 9.84 37.76
N THR A 14 -8.31 10.37 38.78
CA THR A 14 -7.67 11.04 39.92
C THR A 14 -6.72 10.09 40.64
N PHE A 15 -7.16 8.85 40.88
CA PHE A 15 -6.32 7.81 41.49
C PHE A 15 -5.12 7.42 40.62
N ALA A 16 -5.31 7.21 39.31
CA ALA A 16 -4.22 6.90 38.40
C ALA A 16 -3.16 8.02 38.35
N VAL A 17 -3.60 9.28 38.41
CA VAL A 17 -2.71 10.45 38.42
C VAL A 17 -1.87 10.50 39.71
N GLU A 18 -2.50 10.34 40.87
CA GLU A 18 -1.79 10.28 42.16
C GLU A 18 -0.81 9.09 42.23
N LEU A 19 -1.22 7.94 41.70
CA LEU A 19 -0.43 6.71 41.70
C LEU A 19 0.80 6.82 40.80
N GLY A 20 0.63 7.30 39.56
CA GLY A 20 1.72 7.50 38.61
C GLY A 20 2.74 8.52 39.10
N LYS A 21 2.30 9.61 39.75
CA LYS A 21 3.19 10.60 40.39
C LYS A 21 4.06 9.96 41.48
N ARG A 22 3.45 9.17 42.37
CA ARG A 22 4.16 8.50 43.47
C ARG A 22 5.15 7.44 42.94
N ALA A 23 4.73 6.64 41.96
CA ALA A 23 5.59 5.65 41.33
C ALA A 23 6.80 6.29 40.60
N GLY A 24 6.58 7.34 39.79
CA GLY A 24 7.69 8.01 39.12
C GLY A 24 8.60 8.80 40.07
N GLN A 25 8.10 9.21 41.25
CA GLN A 25 8.95 9.73 42.31
C GLN A 25 9.85 8.63 42.91
N MET A 26 9.35 7.40 43.09
CA MET A 26 10.19 6.26 43.51
C MET A 26 11.32 5.98 42.51
N LEU A 27 11.03 5.96 41.20
CA LEU A 27 12.07 5.86 40.16
C LEU A 27 13.12 6.98 40.26
N LYS A 28 12.66 8.21 40.51
CA LYS A 28 13.54 9.38 40.65
C LYS A 28 14.45 9.28 41.87
N ASP A 29 13.90 8.87 43.00
CA ASP A 29 14.63 8.73 44.26
C ASP A 29 15.65 7.58 44.18
N ALA A 30 15.27 6.45 43.58
CA ALA A 30 16.17 5.33 43.33
C ALA A 30 17.32 5.70 42.37
N ALA A 31 17.03 6.42 41.28
CA ALA A 31 18.07 6.94 40.38
C ALA A 31 18.98 7.97 41.07
N GLN A 32 18.44 8.83 41.93
CA GLN A 32 19.20 9.81 42.70
C GLN A 32 20.14 9.14 43.70
N LEU A 33 19.66 8.12 44.44
CA LEU A 33 20.50 7.30 45.33
C LEU A 33 21.66 6.62 44.57
N ARG A 34 21.44 6.22 43.31
CA ARG A 34 22.48 5.67 42.43
C ARG A 34 23.49 6.74 41.98
N MET A 35 23.03 7.95 41.65
CA MET A 35 23.90 9.09 41.30
C MET A 35 24.76 9.56 42.47
N ASP A 36 24.20 9.55 43.69
CA ASP A 36 24.90 9.94 44.93
C ASP A 36 25.84 8.84 45.47
N GLY A 37 26.00 7.74 44.74
CA GLY A 37 26.99 6.69 45.01
C GLY A 37 26.61 5.67 46.08
N GLY A 38 25.33 5.63 46.48
CA GLY A 38 24.78 4.75 47.51
C GLY A 38 25.25 5.12 48.93
N ILE A 39 24.31 5.47 49.83
CA ILE A 39 24.66 5.85 51.21
C ILE A 39 25.20 4.63 51.97
N ARG A 40 26.52 4.59 52.09
CA ARG A 40 27.26 3.58 52.86
C ARG A 40 27.01 3.74 54.36
N THR A 41 26.21 2.86 54.94
CA THR A 41 26.34 2.52 56.36
C THR A 41 27.00 1.15 56.49
N LYS A 42 28.01 1.04 57.37
CA LYS A 42 28.93 -0.12 57.51
C LYS A 42 28.28 -1.44 58.01
N ALA A 43 26.97 -1.58 57.90
CA ALA A 43 26.21 -2.75 58.36
C ALA A 43 25.66 -3.62 57.21
N GLN A 44 25.76 -3.17 55.95
CA GLN A 44 25.25 -3.90 54.77
C GLN A 44 26.35 -4.42 53.81
N ASP A 45 27.63 -4.28 54.18
CA ASP A 45 28.78 -4.61 53.32
C ASP A 45 28.84 -6.08 52.85
N GLU A 46 28.25 -7.04 53.58
CA GLU A 46 28.33 -8.47 53.21
C GLU A 46 27.28 -8.93 52.18
N HIS A 47 26.21 -8.15 51.93
CA HIS A 47 25.18 -8.50 50.93
C HIS A 47 25.27 -7.65 49.66
N VAL A 48 25.57 -6.35 49.79
CA VAL A 48 25.52 -5.40 48.66
C VAL A 48 26.74 -5.50 47.73
N GLN A 49 27.88 -6.01 48.20
CA GLN A 49 29.12 -6.14 47.39
C GLN A 49 29.04 -7.13 46.21
N LYS A 50 27.87 -7.73 45.93
CA LYS A 50 27.65 -8.64 44.80
C LYS A 50 26.66 -8.15 43.74
N MET A 51 25.88 -7.10 44.01
CA MET A 51 24.86 -6.63 43.08
C MET A 51 25.47 -5.66 42.06
N ASN A 52 25.28 -5.96 40.79
CA ASN A 52 25.69 -5.11 39.69
C ASN A 52 24.59 -4.10 39.32
N ALA A 53 24.88 -3.17 38.40
CA ALA A 53 23.94 -2.10 38.06
C ALA A 53 22.61 -2.60 37.44
N VAL A 54 22.57 -3.81 36.87
CA VAL A 54 21.33 -4.43 36.36
C VAL A 54 20.49 -4.95 37.53
N ASP A 55 21.11 -5.62 38.52
CA ASP A 55 20.40 -6.21 39.66
C ASP A 55 19.63 -5.15 40.48
N LEU A 56 20.24 -3.97 40.68
CA LEU A 56 19.61 -2.81 41.36
C LEU A 56 18.44 -2.21 40.57
N VAL A 57 18.47 -2.33 39.24
CA VAL A 57 17.39 -1.83 38.39
C VAL A 57 16.21 -2.79 38.43
N THR A 58 16.44 -4.10 38.37
CA THR A 58 15.40 -5.12 38.59
C THR A 58 14.75 -4.99 39.97
N GLU A 59 15.53 -4.74 41.04
CA GLU A 59 14.96 -4.46 42.37
C GLU A 59 14.07 -3.22 42.38
N THR A 60 14.48 -2.13 41.71
CA THR A 60 13.66 -0.92 41.59
C THR A 60 12.34 -1.19 40.83
N ASP A 61 12.41 -1.96 39.74
CA ASP A 61 11.28 -2.33 38.89
C ASP A 61 10.23 -3.13 39.68
N GLU A 62 10.70 -4.18 40.37
CA GLU A 62 9.87 -5.03 41.24
C GLU A 62 9.22 -4.24 42.39
N ASP A 63 9.96 -3.33 43.05
CA ASP A 63 9.44 -2.48 44.13
C ASP A 63 8.36 -1.52 43.64
N VAL A 64 8.54 -0.91 42.47
CA VAL A 64 7.55 -0.01 41.86
C VAL A 64 6.31 -0.78 41.42
N GLU A 65 6.46 -1.97 40.80
CA GLU A 65 5.31 -2.83 40.48
C GLU A 65 4.55 -3.23 41.75
N ALA A 66 5.26 -3.71 42.77
CA ALA A 66 4.67 -4.15 44.03
C ALA A 66 3.92 -3.02 44.75
N PHE A 67 4.46 -1.80 44.73
CA PHE A 67 3.79 -0.60 45.22
C PHE A 67 2.50 -0.31 44.43
N ILE A 68 2.58 -0.21 43.10
CA ILE A 68 1.43 0.11 42.23
C ILE A 68 0.32 -0.94 42.42
N LYS A 69 0.69 -2.22 42.37
CA LYS A 69 -0.20 -3.37 42.57
C LYS A 69 -0.87 -3.36 43.95
N THR A 70 -0.12 -3.05 45.01
CA THR A 70 -0.66 -2.98 46.38
C THR A 70 -1.72 -1.89 46.51
N GLU A 71 -1.45 -0.67 46.04
CA GLU A 71 -2.43 0.43 46.14
C GLU A 71 -3.65 0.20 45.24
N ILE A 72 -3.47 -0.41 44.06
CA ILE A 72 -4.57 -0.86 43.18
C ILE A 72 -5.43 -1.91 43.89
N THR A 73 -4.84 -3.01 44.39
CA THR A 73 -5.59 -4.09 45.04
C THR A 73 -6.31 -3.60 46.31
N LYS A 74 -5.72 -2.65 47.03
CA LYS A 74 -6.31 -2.02 48.21
C LYS A 74 -7.52 -1.14 47.88
N LYS A 75 -7.48 -0.37 46.79
CA LYS A 75 -8.58 0.52 46.39
C LYS A 75 -9.65 -0.18 45.56
N TYR A 76 -9.24 -1.09 44.67
CA TYR A 76 -10.10 -1.82 43.74
C TYR A 76 -9.83 -3.34 43.81
N PRO A 77 -10.23 -4.04 44.89
CA PRO A 77 -9.91 -5.46 45.08
C PRO A 77 -10.46 -6.42 44.02
N SER A 78 -11.45 -5.98 43.24
CA SER A 78 -12.09 -6.73 42.16
C SER A 78 -11.46 -6.50 40.78
N HIS A 79 -10.56 -5.53 40.63
CA HIS A 79 -9.92 -5.24 39.34
C HIS A 79 -8.73 -6.18 39.11
N LYS A 80 -8.51 -6.57 37.86
CA LYS A 80 -7.33 -7.33 37.47
C LYS A 80 -6.10 -6.43 37.41
N PHE A 81 -4.94 -7.05 37.53
CA PHE A 81 -3.63 -6.41 37.39
C PHE A 81 -2.78 -7.19 36.40
N VAL A 82 -2.23 -6.49 35.41
CA VAL A 82 -1.26 -6.99 34.42
C VAL A 82 -0.05 -6.06 34.49
N GLY A 83 1.10 -6.59 34.89
CA GLY A 83 2.36 -5.84 34.97
C GLY A 83 3.50 -6.62 34.33
N GLU A 84 4.48 -5.91 33.76
CA GLU A 84 5.61 -6.53 33.05
C GLU A 84 6.37 -7.54 33.94
N GLU A 85 6.70 -7.18 35.17
CA GLU A 85 7.53 -7.98 36.07
C GLU A 85 6.77 -9.16 36.69
N SER A 86 5.46 -8.98 36.94
CA SER A 86 4.55 -10.08 37.27
C SER A 86 4.41 -11.08 36.12
N TYR A 87 4.43 -10.63 34.86
CA TYR A 87 4.19 -11.50 33.71
C TYR A 87 5.46 -12.15 33.16
N SER A 88 6.60 -11.47 33.17
CA SER A 88 7.90 -11.99 32.69
C SER A 88 8.37 -13.25 33.44
N LYS A 89 7.79 -13.51 34.61
CA LYS A 89 7.99 -14.73 35.42
C LYS A 89 7.12 -15.93 34.99
N GLY A 90 6.21 -15.75 34.03
CA GLY A 90 5.31 -16.77 33.49
C GLY A 90 5.44 -16.96 31.97
N ALA A 91 5.78 -18.18 31.52
CA ALA A 91 6.09 -18.49 30.12
C ALA A 91 4.87 -18.58 29.16
N SER A 92 3.79 -17.84 29.43
CA SER A 92 2.61 -17.75 28.57
C SER A 92 2.87 -16.79 27.39
N ARG A 93 2.04 -16.90 26.33
CA ARG A 93 1.90 -15.90 25.26
C ARG A 93 0.42 -15.56 25.02
N ASP A 94 -0.42 -15.82 26.02
CA ASP A 94 -1.86 -15.64 25.93
C ASP A 94 -2.22 -14.15 25.99
N TYR A 95 -3.35 -13.80 25.38
CA TYR A 95 -3.89 -12.43 25.41
C TYR A 95 -4.38 -12.09 26.82
N LEU A 96 -3.93 -10.96 27.38
CA LEU A 96 -4.04 -10.69 28.83
C LEU A 96 -5.22 -9.81 29.24
N ILE A 97 -5.83 -9.14 28.27
CA ILE A 97 -6.86 -8.12 28.50
C ILE A 97 -8.22 -8.68 28.06
N ASP A 98 -9.08 -9.02 29.03
CA ASP A 98 -10.46 -9.38 28.73
C ASP A 98 -11.44 -8.24 29.07
N GLU A 99 -12.74 -8.56 29.13
CA GLU A 99 -13.79 -7.58 29.40
C GLU A 99 -13.75 -6.99 30.83
N SER A 100 -12.96 -7.57 31.74
CA SER A 100 -12.86 -7.16 33.14
C SER A 100 -12.17 -5.80 33.29
N PRO A 101 -12.55 -4.99 34.30
CA PRO A 101 -11.74 -3.87 34.76
C PRO A 101 -10.31 -4.33 35.06
N THR A 102 -9.34 -3.82 34.31
CA THR A 102 -7.95 -4.28 34.33
C THR A 102 -7.00 -3.10 34.36
N TRP A 103 -6.08 -3.09 35.32
CA TRP A 103 -4.94 -2.18 35.32
C TRP A 103 -3.78 -2.83 34.59
N CYS A 104 -3.23 -2.14 33.60
CA CYS A 104 -2.08 -2.59 32.82
C CYS A 104 -0.92 -1.61 33.05
N VAL A 105 0.23 -2.12 33.46
CA VAL A 105 1.30 -1.32 34.08
C VAL A 105 2.66 -1.74 33.54
N ASP A 106 3.44 -0.76 33.11
CA ASP A 106 4.89 -0.88 33.00
C ASP A 106 5.51 -0.04 34.15
N PRO A 107 6.20 -0.64 35.13
CA PRO A 107 6.78 0.11 36.24
C PRO A 107 7.97 0.96 35.78
N LEU A 108 8.63 0.60 34.68
CA LEU A 108 9.87 1.20 34.19
C LEU A 108 10.09 0.98 32.67
N ASP A 109 9.22 1.57 31.84
CA ASP A 109 9.47 1.61 30.39
C ASP A 109 10.76 2.41 30.13
N GLY A 110 11.59 1.87 29.25
CA GLY A 110 12.95 2.35 29.04
C GLY A 110 13.96 1.90 30.10
N THR A 111 13.85 0.67 30.61
CA THR A 111 14.81 0.05 31.56
C THR A 111 16.28 0.28 31.19
N VAL A 112 16.64 0.18 29.91
CA VAL A 112 18.01 0.42 29.40
C VAL A 112 18.42 1.89 29.56
N ASN A 113 17.51 2.82 29.30
CA ASN A 113 17.74 4.25 29.52
C ASN A 113 17.94 4.54 31.00
N TYR A 114 17.11 3.93 31.86
CA TYR A 114 17.25 4.02 33.31
C TYR A 114 18.58 3.47 33.82
N ILE A 115 19.08 2.32 33.31
CA ILE A 115 20.42 1.78 33.61
C ILE A 115 21.53 2.81 33.29
N HIS A 116 21.38 3.57 32.21
CA HIS A 116 22.38 4.53 31.74
C HIS A 116 22.15 5.99 32.19
N LEU A 117 21.12 6.29 33.00
CA LEU A 117 20.67 7.65 33.36
C LEU A 117 20.27 8.51 32.14
N PHE A 118 19.97 7.88 30.99
CA PHE A 118 19.38 8.60 29.87
C PHE A 118 17.92 8.94 30.22
N PRO A 119 17.46 10.19 30.11
CA PRO A 119 16.23 10.64 30.79
C PRO A 119 14.91 10.13 30.19
N MET A 120 14.94 9.39 29.08
CA MET A 120 13.75 8.86 28.41
C MET A 120 13.31 7.51 29.00
N PHE A 121 12.96 7.51 30.28
CA PHE A 121 12.30 6.39 30.96
C PHE A 121 11.09 6.91 31.74
N CYS A 122 10.13 6.04 32.02
CA CYS A 122 8.90 6.45 32.70
C CYS A 122 8.15 5.29 33.38
N VAL A 123 7.23 5.63 34.26
CA VAL A 123 6.14 4.72 34.67
C VAL A 123 4.99 4.84 33.67
N SER A 124 4.45 3.71 33.23
CA SER A 124 3.22 3.60 32.42
C SER A 124 2.09 2.97 33.24
N ILE A 125 0.94 3.63 33.32
CA ILE A 125 -0.26 3.08 33.99
C ILE A 125 -1.47 3.31 33.09
N ALA A 126 -2.14 2.23 32.70
CA ALA A 126 -3.42 2.25 32.00
C ALA A 126 -4.52 1.59 32.84
N PHE A 127 -5.71 2.16 32.81
CA PHE A 127 -6.93 1.46 33.19
C PHE A 127 -7.74 1.11 31.95
N ILE A 128 -8.02 -0.19 31.80
CA ILE A 128 -8.70 -0.80 30.66
C ILE A 128 -10.01 -1.41 31.12
N HIS A 129 -11.07 -1.23 30.33
CA HIS A 129 -12.34 -1.91 30.54
C HIS A 129 -12.97 -2.24 29.18
N LYS A 130 -13.52 -3.46 29.03
CA LYS A 130 -14.06 -3.96 27.75
C LYS A 130 -13.06 -3.84 26.60
N SER A 131 -11.83 -4.29 26.86
CA SER A 131 -10.67 -4.20 25.96
C SER A 131 -10.27 -2.77 25.49
N LYS A 132 -10.85 -1.69 26.04
CA LYS A 132 -10.53 -0.30 25.69
C LYS A 132 -9.78 0.42 26.81
N PRO A 133 -8.59 1.01 26.56
CA PRO A 133 -7.96 1.96 27.48
C PRO A 133 -8.86 3.17 27.71
N LEU A 134 -9.25 3.44 28.96
CA LEU A 134 -10.11 4.56 29.34
C LEU A 134 -9.39 5.64 30.14
N VAL A 135 -8.29 5.29 30.79
CA VAL A 135 -7.37 6.22 31.46
C VAL A 135 -5.95 5.79 31.13
N GLY A 136 -5.09 6.75 30.76
CA GLY A 136 -3.65 6.54 30.62
C GLY A 136 -2.89 7.58 31.43
N VAL A 137 -1.80 7.16 32.05
CA VAL A 137 -0.83 8.01 32.77
C VAL A 137 0.57 7.54 32.41
N ILE A 138 1.42 8.46 31.96
CA ILE A 138 2.84 8.23 31.68
C ILE A 138 3.64 9.32 32.38
N TYR A 139 4.60 8.97 33.23
CA TYR A 139 5.44 9.95 33.93
C TYR A 139 6.93 9.70 33.73
N ALA A 140 7.59 10.60 33.00
CA ALA A 140 9.04 10.68 32.88
C ALA A 140 9.61 11.67 33.91
N PRO A 141 10.14 11.19 35.06
CA PRO A 141 10.37 12.04 36.23
C PRO A 141 11.68 12.86 36.16
N PHE A 142 12.60 12.49 35.26
CA PHE A 142 13.86 13.20 35.03
C PHE A 142 13.66 14.49 34.22
N ILE A 143 12.77 14.46 33.23
CA ILE A 143 12.41 15.64 32.39
C ILE A 143 11.13 16.35 32.86
N ASN A 144 10.51 15.87 33.94
CA ASN A 144 9.28 16.42 34.51
C ASN A 144 8.15 16.54 33.46
N GLN A 145 7.94 15.45 32.72
CA GLN A 145 6.84 15.30 31.76
C GLN A 145 5.87 14.24 32.26
N PHE A 146 4.67 14.69 32.63
CA PHE A 146 3.58 13.89 33.12
C PHE A 146 2.43 13.94 32.11
N PHE A 147 2.27 12.91 31.30
CA PHE A 147 1.17 12.78 30.35
C PHE A 147 0.00 12.05 31.00
N SER A 148 -1.22 12.53 30.79
CA SER A 148 -2.42 11.85 31.29
C SER A 148 -3.62 12.06 30.38
N SER A 149 -4.53 11.09 30.34
CA SER A 149 -5.83 11.20 29.68
C SER A 149 -6.93 10.44 30.42
N CYS A 150 -8.17 10.81 30.12
CA CYS A 150 -9.37 10.09 30.56
C CYS A 150 -10.42 10.18 29.45
N ALA A 151 -11.13 9.09 29.20
CA ALA A 151 -12.15 8.98 28.15
C ALA A 151 -13.15 10.17 28.17
N GLY A 152 -13.20 10.94 27.08
CA GLY A 152 -14.05 12.11 26.93
C GLY A 152 -13.61 13.37 27.69
N ARG A 153 -12.38 13.41 28.23
CA ARG A 153 -11.78 14.59 28.88
C ARG A 153 -10.62 15.20 28.09
N GLY A 154 -10.10 14.48 27.09
CA GLY A 154 -8.89 14.84 26.37
C GLY A 154 -7.61 14.41 27.09
N ALA A 155 -6.48 14.61 26.41
CA ALA A 155 -5.14 14.35 26.94
C ALA A 155 -4.40 15.63 27.32
N PHE A 156 -3.54 15.55 28.34
CA PHE A 156 -2.83 16.66 28.95
C PHE A 156 -1.37 16.30 29.26
N LEU A 157 -0.46 17.24 29.03
CA LEU A 157 0.89 17.28 29.59
C LEU A 157 0.87 18.15 30.84
N ASN A 158 1.50 17.66 31.92
CA ASN A 158 1.60 18.30 33.23
C ASN A 158 0.24 18.82 33.73
N GLU A 159 -0.79 17.98 33.55
CA GLU A 159 -2.21 18.14 33.95
C GLU A 159 -2.96 19.37 33.39
N THR A 160 -2.25 20.29 32.74
CA THR A 160 -2.72 21.66 32.44
C THR A 160 -2.57 22.02 30.98
N GLN A 161 -1.52 21.54 30.31
CA GLN A 161 -1.29 21.78 28.89
C GLN A 161 -2.00 20.70 28.07
N GLN A 162 -3.12 21.06 27.44
CA GLN A 162 -3.87 20.12 26.60
C GLN A 162 -3.07 19.73 25.34
N LEU A 163 -3.23 18.49 24.87
CA LEU A 163 -2.58 17.93 23.68
C LEU A 163 -3.51 17.91 22.46
N PRO A 164 -3.01 17.92 21.20
CA PRO A 164 -1.62 18.20 20.82
C PRO A 164 -1.21 19.64 21.20
N LEU A 165 0.09 19.94 21.25
CA LEU A 165 0.56 21.29 21.63
C LEU A 165 0.16 22.36 20.60
N ILE A 166 0.19 22.01 19.31
CA ILE A 166 -0.29 22.86 18.22
C ILE A 166 -1.78 22.55 18.04
N ARG A 167 -2.64 23.38 18.65
CA ARG A 167 -4.09 23.12 18.75
C ARG A 167 -5.01 24.15 18.08
N ASN A 168 -4.50 25.32 17.68
CA ASN A 168 -5.30 26.43 17.14
C ASN A 168 -4.69 27.06 15.87
N PRO A 169 -4.91 26.48 14.68
CA PRO A 169 -5.54 25.18 14.43
C PRO A 169 -4.58 24.01 14.74
N ILE A 170 -5.12 22.79 14.83
CA ILE A 170 -4.29 21.57 14.70
C ILE A 170 -3.82 21.50 13.24
N ALA A 171 -2.54 21.20 13.00
CA ALA A 171 -2.01 21.07 11.64
C ALA A 171 -2.55 19.78 10.97
N PRO A 172 -2.88 19.80 9.66
CA PRO A 172 -3.16 18.57 8.91
C PRO A 172 -1.92 17.66 8.83
N MET A 173 -2.08 16.42 8.37
CA MET A 173 -0.93 15.62 7.93
C MET A 173 -0.30 16.24 6.68
N PRO A 174 1.01 16.06 6.42
CA PRO A 174 1.61 16.41 5.14
C PRO A 174 0.86 15.77 3.97
N GLU A 175 0.71 16.52 2.87
CA GLU A 175 0.04 16.04 1.66
C GLU A 175 0.71 14.79 1.11
N LYS A 176 2.05 14.72 1.18
CA LYS A 176 2.87 13.59 0.73
C LYS A 176 3.35 12.67 1.85
N ALA A 177 2.66 12.63 3.00
CA ALA A 177 3.01 11.73 4.11
C ALA A 177 3.19 10.28 3.60
N PRO A 178 4.25 9.55 4.01
CA PRO A 178 5.17 9.86 5.12
C PRO A 178 6.25 10.92 4.84
N ALA A 179 6.41 11.41 3.61
CA ALA A 179 7.35 12.49 3.35
C ALA A 179 6.95 13.77 4.12
N GLY A 180 7.94 14.36 4.77
CA GLY A 180 7.74 15.51 5.64
C GLY A 180 7.23 15.20 7.06
N CYS A 181 6.98 13.94 7.39
CA CYS A 181 6.67 13.49 8.76
C CYS A 181 7.94 13.28 9.58
N VAL A 182 7.87 13.42 10.91
CA VAL A 182 8.83 12.82 11.85
C VAL A 182 8.36 11.42 12.23
N PHE A 183 9.21 10.43 12.00
CA PHE A 183 8.93 9.03 12.28
C PHE A 183 9.64 8.59 13.56
N SER A 184 8.97 7.80 14.40
CA SER A 184 9.60 7.16 15.56
C SER A 184 9.35 5.67 15.59
N CYS A 185 10.36 4.91 16.00
CA CYS A 185 10.27 3.47 16.20
C CYS A 185 11.44 3.01 17.07
N GLU A 186 11.33 1.81 17.62
CA GLU A 186 12.30 1.26 18.54
C GLU A 186 12.92 -0.03 18.05
N TRP A 187 14.04 -0.39 18.66
CA TRP A 187 14.75 -1.63 18.33
C TRP A 187 14.22 -2.85 19.10
N GLY A 188 13.43 -2.64 20.17
CA GLY A 188 12.81 -3.68 21.00
C GLY A 188 13.79 -4.52 21.84
N LYS A 189 13.26 -5.49 22.60
CA LYS A 189 14.03 -6.47 23.40
C LYS A 189 14.52 -7.67 22.57
N ASP A 190 13.83 -8.06 21.49
CA ASP A 190 14.23 -9.17 20.61
C ASP A 190 15.27 -8.73 19.57
N ARG A 191 16.54 -9.03 19.83
CA ARG A 191 17.70 -8.71 18.98
C ARG A 191 18.30 -9.93 18.27
N ARG A 192 17.51 -10.99 18.08
CA ARG A 192 18.00 -12.21 17.41
C ARG A 192 18.22 -11.91 15.93
N ASP A 193 19.46 -12.13 15.49
CA ASP A 193 19.86 -12.09 14.09
C ASP A 193 19.37 -13.36 13.38
N ILE A 194 18.08 -13.35 13.04
CA ILE A 194 17.40 -14.40 12.28
C ILE A 194 16.69 -13.76 11.07
N PRO A 195 16.74 -14.39 9.88
CA PRO A 195 15.92 -14.00 8.75
C PRO A 195 14.45 -13.90 9.16
N ASP A 196 13.75 -12.90 8.60
CA ASP A 196 12.34 -12.56 8.90
C ASP A 196 12.00 -12.27 10.37
N GLY A 197 13.01 -12.16 11.24
CA GLY A 197 12.87 -11.81 12.65
C GLY A 197 12.44 -10.36 12.88
N ASN A 198 11.97 -10.06 14.09
CA ASN A 198 11.49 -8.73 14.45
C ASN A 198 12.54 -7.63 14.25
N MET A 199 13.81 -7.93 14.59
CA MET A 199 14.94 -7.01 14.37
C MET A 199 15.14 -6.66 12.88
N HIS A 200 15.04 -7.63 11.98
CA HIS A 200 15.14 -7.38 10.53
C HIS A 200 13.97 -6.54 10.03
N ARG A 201 12.73 -6.86 10.42
CA ARG A 201 11.54 -6.08 10.03
C ARG A 201 11.62 -4.64 10.53
N LYS A 202 12.11 -4.44 11.76
CA LYS A 202 12.39 -3.10 12.29
C LYS A 202 13.42 -2.37 11.43
N ILE A 203 14.60 -2.94 11.22
CA ILE A 203 15.66 -2.32 10.41
C ILE A 203 15.18 -1.98 8.99
N GLU A 204 14.43 -2.90 8.36
CA GLU A 204 13.75 -2.65 7.09
C GLU A 204 12.89 -1.38 7.16
N SER A 205 11.98 -1.27 8.14
CA SER A 205 11.10 -0.10 8.33
C SER A 205 11.87 1.19 8.64
N PHE A 206 12.89 1.15 9.51
CA PHE A 206 13.80 2.27 9.81
C PHE A 206 14.44 2.81 8.52
N VAL A 207 15.05 1.92 7.73
CA VAL A 207 15.79 2.31 6.52
C VAL A 207 14.83 2.71 5.39
N ASN A 208 13.68 2.05 5.26
CA ASN A 208 12.62 2.44 4.32
C ASN A 208 12.14 3.87 4.61
N MET A 209 11.72 4.17 5.85
CA MET A 209 11.24 5.51 6.19
C MET A 209 12.32 6.59 6.05
N ALA A 210 13.58 6.27 6.38
CA ALA A 210 14.71 7.21 6.29
C ALA A 210 15.25 7.44 4.86
N ALA A 211 15.07 6.49 3.94
CA ALA A 211 15.60 6.59 2.58
C ALA A 211 14.85 7.63 1.74
N GLU A 212 15.49 8.15 0.71
CA GLU A 212 14.88 9.08 -0.24
C GLU A 212 13.62 8.53 -0.90
N LEU A 213 12.70 9.40 -1.33
CA LEU A 213 11.50 9.00 -2.08
C LEU A 213 11.90 8.19 -3.31
N GLY A 214 11.30 7.01 -3.49
CA GLY A 214 11.66 6.04 -4.54
C GLY A 214 12.88 5.16 -4.21
N GLY A 215 13.69 5.55 -3.21
CA GLY A 215 14.77 4.74 -2.66
C GLY A 215 14.26 3.45 -2.01
N ARG A 216 15.20 2.58 -1.62
CA ARG A 216 14.88 1.28 -0.96
C ARG A 216 13.88 0.41 -1.73
N SER A 217 13.91 0.52 -3.06
CA SER A 217 12.95 -0.12 -3.97
C SER A 217 11.54 0.42 -3.75
N GLY A 218 11.32 1.72 -3.99
CA GLY A 218 10.01 2.40 -3.88
C GLY A 218 9.54 2.67 -2.44
N ARG A 219 9.92 1.81 -1.49
CA ARG A 219 9.56 1.89 -0.06
C ARG A 219 10.20 3.07 0.70
N GLY A 220 10.95 3.94 0.03
CA GLY A 220 11.62 5.10 0.59
C GLY A 220 10.64 6.20 1.00
N GLY A 221 10.54 6.48 2.30
CA GLY A 221 9.54 7.40 2.86
C GLY A 221 9.96 8.88 2.97
N MET A 222 11.27 9.19 2.89
CA MET A 222 11.86 10.52 3.08
C MET A 222 11.23 11.29 4.27
N VAL A 223 11.17 10.64 5.43
CA VAL A 223 10.74 11.29 6.67
C VAL A 223 11.73 12.40 7.04
N HIS A 224 11.25 13.53 7.55
CA HIS A 224 12.10 14.66 7.99
C HIS A 224 13.11 14.26 9.08
N GLY A 225 12.84 13.18 9.80
CA GLY A 225 13.83 12.54 10.67
C GLY A 225 13.24 11.33 11.37
N VAL A 226 14.13 10.41 11.75
CA VAL A 226 13.79 9.23 12.56
C VAL A 226 14.16 9.49 14.02
N ARG A 227 13.38 8.91 14.94
CA ARG A 227 13.62 8.89 16.38
C ARG A 227 13.51 7.45 16.91
N SER A 228 14.24 7.22 17.99
CA SER A 228 14.25 6.02 18.83
C SER A 228 14.75 6.55 20.16
N LEU A 229 13.84 6.66 21.13
CA LEU A 229 14.10 7.22 22.46
C LEU A 229 14.46 6.15 23.48
N GLY A 230 14.18 4.88 23.18
CA GLY A 230 14.30 3.71 24.05
C GLY A 230 13.08 3.45 24.93
N SER A 231 11.93 4.08 24.68
CA SER A 231 10.68 3.90 25.44
C SER A 231 9.47 3.97 24.50
N ALA A 232 8.77 2.85 24.34
CA ALA A 232 7.64 2.72 23.43
C ALA A 232 6.45 3.59 23.85
N THR A 233 6.24 3.75 25.16
CA THR A 233 5.11 4.50 25.69
C THR A 233 5.36 6.01 25.63
N LEU A 234 6.61 6.48 25.83
CA LEU A 234 6.94 7.89 25.63
C LEU A 234 6.84 8.29 24.16
N ASP A 235 7.26 7.43 23.23
CA ASP A 235 7.07 7.68 21.80
C ASP A 235 5.60 7.92 21.44
N LEU A 236 4.69 7.07 21.92
CA LEU A 236 3.23 7.28 21.77
C LEU A 236 2.76 8.60 22.39
N ALA A 237 3.27 8.98 23.57
CA ALA A 237 2.96 10.26 24.19
C ALA A 237 3.47 11.44 23.33
N TYR A 238 4.63 11.34 22.70
CA TYR A 238 5.18 12.34 21.78
C TYR A 238 4.42 12.43 20.45
N VAL A 239 3.85 11.32 19.95
CA VAL A 239 2.88 11.34 18.83
C VAL A 239 1.59 12.05 19.22
N ALA A 240 1.03 11.74 20.39
CA ALA A 240 -0.15 12.43 20.93
C ALA A 240 0.08 13.93 21.15
N MET A 241 1.30 14.30 21.56
CA MET A 241 1.75 15.67 21.72
C MET A 241 1.90 16.42 20.38
N GLY A 242 2.01 15.68 19.26
CA GLY A 242 2.24 16.20 17.91
C GLY A 242 3.71 16.56 17.63
N SER A 243 4.65 15.98 18.38
CA SER A 243 6.09 16.16 18.14
C SER A 243 6.69 15.07 17.24
N PHE A 244 6.07 13.89 17.22
CA PHE A 244 6.24 12.89 16.17
C PHE A 244 4.95 12.85 15.35
N ASP A 245 5.04 12.58 14.05
CA ASP A 245 3.89 12.49 13.14
C ASP A 245 3.39 11.04 13.03
N ILE A 246 4.33 10.09 12.97
CA ILE A 246 4.09 8.66 12.77
C ILE A 246 4.95 7.88 13.78
N TRP A 247 4.37 6.90 14.46
CA TRP A 247 5.12 5.87 15.20
C TRP A 247 4.68 4.48 14.78
N TRP A 248 5.64 3.58 14.60
CA TRP A 248 5.41 2.20 14.21
C TRP A 248 6.21 1.28 15.12
N GLU A 249 5.56 0.23 15.61
CA GLU A 249 6.20 -0.73 16.49
C GLU A 249 5.70 -2.17 16.33
N GLY A 250 6.62 -3.10 16.57
CA GLY A 250 6.45 -4.53 16.39
C GLY A 250 7.04 -5.30 17.56
N GLY A 251 6.23 -6.17 18.16
CA GLY A 251 6.60 -6.99 19.30
C GLY A 251 6.31 -6.39 20.68
N CYS A 252 5.83 -5.15 20.77
CA CYS A 252 5.36 -4.58 22.05
C CYS A 252 4.23 -5.40 22.68
N TRP A 253 4.13 -5.34 24.00
CA TRP A 253 3.07 -5.92 24.83
C TRP A 253 2.04 -4.86 25.24
N GLU A 254 0.98 -5.28 25.93
CA GLU A 254 -0.10 -4.39 26.36
C GLU A 254 0.37 -3.29 27.32
N TRP A 255 1.32 -3.55 28.21
CA TRP A 255 1.84 -2.56 29.16
C TRP A 255 2.67 -1.46 28.48
N ASP A 256 3.48 -1.83 27.48
CA ASP A 256 4.25 -0.88 26.66
C ASP A 256 3.34 0.19 26.00
N VAL A 257 2.13 -0.19 25.58
CA VAL A 257 1.30 0.66 24.70
C VAL A 257 0.02 1.21 25.33
N ALA A 258 -0.61 0.53 26.30
CA ALA A 258 -2.00 0.84 26.67
C ALA A 258 -2.22 2.27 27.18
N ALA A 259 -1.27 2.84 27.95
CA ALA A 259 -1.37 4.20 28.43
C ALA A 259 -1.18 5.21 27.28
N GLY A 260 -0.19 4.98 26.42
CA GLY A 260 0.06 5.78 25.21
C GLY A 260 -1.12 5.78 24.24
N VAL A 261 -1.78 4.62 24.05
CA VAL A 261 -3.01 4.50 23.25
C VAL A 261 -4.14 5.34 23.84
N ALA A 262 -4.38 5.27 25.16
CA ALA A 262 -5.39 6.10 25.81
C ALA A 262 -5.11 7.61 25.64
N ILE A 263 -3.84 8.00 25.67
CA ILE A 263 -3.40 9.39 25.54
C ILE A 263 -3.52 9.87 24.09
N LEU A 264 -3.14 9.05 23.10
CA LEU A 264 -3.22 9.36 21.68
C LEU A 264 -4.66 9.49 21.18
N LEU A 265 -5.55 8.57 21.56
CA LEU A 265 -6.95 8.60 21.15
C LEU A 265 -7.67 9.84 21.71
N GLU A 266 -7.45 10.18 22.98
CA GLU A 266 -7.99 11.39 23.61
C GLU A 266 -7.34 12.71 23.12
N ALA A 267 -6.15 12.64 22.50
CA ALA A 267 -5.55 13.76 21.78
C ALA A 267 -6.14 13.95 20.36
N GLY A 268 -6.86 12.95 19.82
CA GLY A 268 -7.43 12.96 18.46
C GLY A 268 -6.57 12.27 17.39
N GLY A 269 -5.64 11.40 17.79
CA GLY A 269 -4.81 10.62 16.87
C GLY A 269 -5.56 9.49 16.16
N LEU A 270 -4.81 8.73 15.35
CA LEU A 270 -5.20 7.42 14.82
C LEU A 270 -4.31 6.37 15.48
N MET A 271 -4.90 5.25 15.91
CA MET A 271 -4.16 4.11 16.42
C MET A 271 -4.73 2.85 15.77
N THR A 272 -3.90 2.11 15.05
CA THR A 272 -4.29 0.93 14.28
C THR A 272 -3.19 -0.14 14.31
N THR A 273 -3.38 -1.22 13.55
CA THR A 273 -2.38 -2.26 13.34
C THR A 273 -1.29 -1.80 12.39
N ALA A 274 -0.08 -2.32 12.56
CA ALA A 274 1.05 -2.10 11.64
C ALA A 274 0.95 -2.89 10.32
N ASN A 275 -0.06 -3.76 10.18
CA ASN A 275 -0.38 -4.39 8.90
C ASN A 275 -1.28 -3.44 8.07
N PRO A 276 -1.15 -3.44 6.74
CA PRO A 276 -2.14 -2.79 5.88
C PRO A 276 -3.56 -3.33 6.13
N PRO A 277 -4.61 -2.52 5.93
CA PRO A 277 -5.98 -3.01 5.91
C PRO A 277 -6.20 -3.93 4.70
N PRO A 278 -7.11 -4.93 4.74
CA PRO A 278 -7.35 -5.82 3.60
C PRO A 278 -7.98 -5.17 2.36
N ASP A 279 -8.29 -3.87 2.40
CA ASP A 279 -8.68 -3.06 1.24
C ASP A 279 -8.25 -1.62 1.55
N GLU A 280 -7.23 -1.18 0.83
CA GLU A 280 -6.62 0.13 1.00
C GLU A 280 -7.37 1.24 0.24
N ALA A 281 -8.55 1.02 -0.34
CA ALA A 281 -9.42 2.11 -0.82
C ALA A 281 -10.61 2.39 0.10
N THR A 282 -11.32 1.36 0.61
CA THR A 282 -12.61 1.54 1.30
C THR A 282 -12.72 0.88 2.67
N CYS A 283 -11.80 -0.02 3.03
CA CYS A 283 -11.85 -0.67 4.34
C CYS A 283 -11.68 0.39 5.45
N PRO A 284 -12.57 0.40 6.46
CA PRO A 284 -12.36 1.22 7.65
C PRO A 284 -11.03 0.82 8.28
N ILE A 285 -10.14 1.80 8.51
CA ILE A 285 -8.89 1.53 9.22
C ILE A 285 -9.27 0.96 10.59
N PRO A 286 -8.88 -0.28 10.93
CA PRO A 286 -9.41 -0.95 12.11
C PRO A 286 -8.88 -0.29 13.38
N ASP A 287 -9.76 -0.14 14.37
CA ASP A 287 -9.37 0.24 15.74
C ASP A 287 -8.24 -0.68 16.23
N VAL A 288 -7.26 -0.10 16.93
CA VAL A 288 -6.19 -0.87 17.56
C VAL A 288 -6.72 -1.98 18.47
N ARG A 289 -6.14 -3.18 18.30
CA ARG A 289 -6.34 -4.29 19.22
C ARG A 289 -5.13 -4.40 20.15
N LEU A 290 -5.34 -4.22 21.46
CA LEU A 290 -4.31 -4.56 22.45
C LEU A 290 -3.91 -6.05 22.32
N GLY A 291 -2.66 -6.38 22.58
CA GLY A 291 -2.11 -7.73 22.39
C GLY A 291 -1.95 -8.16 20.92
N SER A 292 -2.22 -7.30 19.92
CA SER A 292 -1.87 -7.57 18.51
C SER A 292 -0.35 -7.64 18.28
N ARG A 293 0.43 -6.95 19.13
CA ARG A 293 1.89 -6.80 19.04
C ARG A 293 2.38 -6.16 17.73
N LEU A 294 1.49 -5.47 17.03
CA LEU A 294 1.73 -4.78 15.76
C LEU A 294 0.93 -3.48 15.80
N TYR A 295 1.63 -2.36 15.80
CA TYR A 295 1.09 -1.06 16.20
C TYR A 295 1.55 0.05 15.25
N LEU A 296 0.60 0.83 14.76
CA LEU A 296 0.83 2.05 13.99
C LEU A 296 0.02 3.20 14.59
N ALA A 297 0.70 4.30 14.88
CA ALA A 297 0.13 5.51 15.45
C ALA A 297 0.36 6.68 14.49
N ILE A 298 -0.69 7.43 14.18
CA ILE A 298 -0.61 8.71 13.47
C ILE A 298 -1.06 9.82 14.42
N ARG A 299 -0.31 10.92 14.48
CA ARG A 299 -0.61 12.04 15.38
C ARG A 299 -1.99 12.66 15.16
N PRO A 300 -2.51 13.44 16.12
CA PRO A 300 -3.69 14.27 15.88
C PRO A 300 -3.50 15.20 14.67
N ALA A 301 -4.50 15.25 13.80
CA ALA A 301 -4.49 16.04 12.57
C ALA A 301 -5.73 16.94 12.48
N GLY A 302 -5.55 18.18 12.03
CA GLY A 302 -6.63 19.09 11.67
C GLY A 302 -7.06 18.91 10.21
N PRO A 303 -8.16 19.56 9.78
CA PRO A 303 -8.57 19.55 8.37
C PRO A 303 -7.57 20.31 7.49
N SER A 304 -7.42 19.87 6.24
CA SER A 304 -6.77 20.60 5.16
C SER A 304 -7.82 21.37 4.34
N ALA A 305 -7.44 21.88 3.16
CA ALA A 305 -8.41 22.45 2.21
C ALA A 305 -9.29 21.39 1.51
N THR A 306 -8.86 20.12 1.51
CA THR A 306 -9.43 19.01 0.73
C THR A 306 -9.86 17.82 1.58
N GLU A 307 -9.32 17.67 2.79
CA GLU A 307 -9.49 16.49 3.64
C GLU A 307 -9.87 16.89 5.07
N THR A 308 -10.67 16.05 5.74
CA THR A 308 -10.75 16.08 7.20
C THR A 308 -9.45 15.53 7.81
N GLY A 309 -9.18 15.87 9.07
CA GLY A 309 -8.01 15.35 9.79
C GLY A 309 -7.95 13.82 9.77
N ARG A 310 -9.10 13.15 9.97
CA ARG A 310 -9.19 11.68 9.91
C ARG A 310 -8.86 11.13 8.53
N GLN A 311 -9.41 11.69 7.45
CA GLN A 311 -9.07 11.26 6.09
C GLN A 311 -7.57 11.39 5.81
N SER A 312 -6.93 12.49 6.23
CA SER A 312 -5.47 12.66 6.03
C SER A 312 -4.62 11.65 6.82
N GLN A 313 -5.10 11.19 7.99
CA GLN A 313 -4.46 10.11 8.75
C GLN A 313 -4.66 8.76 8.05
N GLU A 314 -5.86 8.47 7.54
CA GLU A 314 -6.19 7.22 6.84
C GLU A 314 -5.57 7.11 5.44
N ARG A 315 -5.31 8.24 4.75
CA ARG A 315 -4.59 8.28 3.47
C ARG A 315 -3.12 7.91 3.59
N THR A 316 -2.52 8.05 4.77
CA THR A 316 -1.09 7.76 5.02
C THR A 316 -0.81 6.22 5.01
N VAL A 317 -1.61 5.41 4.28
CA VAL A 317 -1.77 3.95 4.42
C VAL A 317 -2.29 3.20 3.12
N ARG A 318 -2.10 3.62 1.81
CA ARG A 318 -2.92 3.16 0.58
C ARG A 318 -2.38 3.27 -0.95
N GLU A 319 -2.09 2.21 -1.81
CA GLU A 319 -1.63 2.22 -3.30
C GLU A 319 -1.69 0.88 -4.27
N GLY A 320 -2.18 0.80 -5.58
CA GLY A 320 -2.38 -0.50 -6.45
C GLY A 320 -2.29 -0.66 -8.08
N ILE A 321 -2.74 -1.79 -8.77
CA ILE A 321 -2.50 -2.34 -10.23
C ILE A 321 -3.70 -2.71 -11.26
N GLU A 322 -3.55 -3.69 -12.23
CA GLU A 322 -4.43 -4.27 -13.32
C GLU A 322 -4.62 -5.85 -13.35
N LEU A 323 -5.47 -6.46 -14.23
CA LEU A 323 -5.70 -7.94 -14.40
C LEU A 323 -6.25 -8.42 -15.80
N PHE A 324 -5.97 -9.66 -16.27
CA PHE A 324 -6.55 -10.29 -17.48
C PHE A 324 -7.60 -11.41 -17.22
N TYR A 325 -8.43 -11.72 -18.23
CA TYR A 325 -9.45 -12.80 -18.18
C TYR A 325 -8.85 -14.21 -18.26
N GLU A 326 -7.79 -14.38 -19.04
CA GLU A 326 -7.04 -15.64 -19.13
C GLU A 326 -6.50 -16.07 -17.76
N ASP A 327 -6.08 -15.13 -16.90
CA ASP A 327 -5.65 -15.41 -15.52
C ASP A 327 -6.74 -16.12 -14.71
N LEU A 328 -8.01 -15.73 -14.91
CA LEU A 328 -9.16 -16.38 -14.28
C LEU A 328 -9.42 -17.77 -14.86
N CYS A 329 -9.21 -17.96 -16.17
CA CYS A 329 -9.36 -19.26 -16.82
C CYS A 329 -8.30 -20.27 -16.39
N ASP A 330 -7.06 -19.83 -16.21
CA ASP A 330 -5.94 -20.70 -15.81
C ASP A 330 -5.98 -21.03 -14.30
N LEU A 331 -6.55 -20.14 -13.48
CA LEU A 331 -6.82 -20.40 -12.06
C LEU A 331 -8.08 -21.28 -11.84
N ALA A 332 -9.11 -21.13 -12.67
CA ALA A 332 -10.37 -21.85 -12.50
C ALA A 332 -10.25 -23.36 -12.82
N PRO A 333 -10.87 -24.26 -12.04
CA PRO A 333 -10.86 -25.70 -12.34
C PRO A 333 -11.62 -26.07 -13.63
N SER A 334 -12.48 -25.19 -14.13
CA SER A 334 -13.10 -25.30 -15.45
C SER A 334 -13.59 -23.93 -15.96
N LYS A 335 -13.99 -23.85 -17.23
CA LYS A 335 -14.62 -22.65 -17.81
C LYS A 335 -16.11 -22.50 -17.48
N LEU A 336 -16.62 -23.19 -16.45
CA LEU A 336 -18.00 -22.99 -15.99
C LEU A 336 -18.15 -21.61 -15.33
N PRO A 337 -19.29 -20.91 -15.50
CA PRO A 337 -19.52 -19.60 -14.90
C PRO A 337 -19.32 -19.54 -13.38
N SER A 338 -19.64 -20.61 -12.64
CA SER A 338 -19.42 -20.74 -11.19
C SER A 338 -17.95 -20.71 -10.81
N ASP A 339 -17.13 -21.35 -11.63
CA ASP A 339 -15.72 -21.62 -11.36
C ASP A 339 -14.90 -20.37 -11.68
N LEU A 340 -15.25 -19.69 -12.78
CA LEU A 340 -14.72 -18.38 -13.14
C LEU A 340 -15.09 -17.29 -12.12
N LEU A 341 -16.31 -17.30 -11.56
CA LEU A 341 -16.69 -16.38 -10.47
C LEU A 341 -15.93 -16.69 -9.17
N THR A 342 -15.61 -17.96 -8.93
CA THR A 342 -14.79 -18.37 -7.77
C THR A 342 -13.33 -17.95 -7.95
N ALA A 343 -12.77 -18.11 -9.16
CA ALA A 343 -11.45 -17.61 -9.52
C ALA A 343 -11.40 -16.08 -9.41
N ALA A 344 -12.39 -15.34 -9.93
CA ALA A 344 -12.49 -13.89 -9.79
C ALA A 344 -12.55 -13.45 -8.33
N ALA A 345 -13.32 -14.14 -7.48
CA ALA A 345 -13.39 -13.83 -6.05
C ALA A 345 -12.07 -14.13 -5.32
N TYR A 346 -11.34 -15.18 -5.73
CA TYR A 346 -10.00 -15.45 -5.23
C TYR A 346 -9.00 -14.39 -5.67
N VAL A 347 -9.00 -14.00 -6.95
CA VAL A 347 -8.07 -12.98 -7.46
C VAL A 347 -8.38 -11.62 -6.85
N ARG A 348 -9.66 -11.23 -6.70
CA ARG A 348 -10.06 -10.06 -5.92
C ARG A 348 -9.49 -10.14 -4.51
N SER A 349 -9.73 -11.24 -3.79
CA SER A 349 -9.21 -11.48 -2.43
C SER A 349 -7.67 -11.48 -2.34
N LEU A 350 -6.97 -11.91 -3.40
CA LEU A 350 -5.51 -11.88 -3.49
C LEU A 350 -5.01 -10.45 -3.73
N CYS A 351 -5.65 -9.72 -4.64
CA CYS A 351 -5.36 -8.34 -4.94
C CYS A 351 -5.68 -7.43 -3.73
N ASP A 352 -6.78 -7.68 -3.04
CA ASP A 352 -7.12 -7.12 -1.72
C ASP A 352 -6.01 -7.38 -0.70
N SER A 353 -5.52 -8.62 -0.60
CA SER A 353 -4.49 -9.02 0.37
C SER A 353 -3.08 -8.45 0.11
N LEU A 354 -2.86 -7.86 -1.06
CA LEU A 354 -1.56 -7.36 -1.53
C LEU A 354 -1.59 -5.85 -1.82
N ASP A 355 -2.73 -5.20 -1.54
CA ASP A 355 -3.20 -3.90 -2.05
C ASP A 355 -2.92 -3.68 -3.54
N ILE A 356 -3.85 -4.14 -4.36
CA ILE A 356 -3.72 -3.99 -5.80
C ILE A 356 -5.08 -3.80 -6.51
N GLU A 357 -5.24 -2.69 -7.27
CA GLU A 357 -6.55 -2.15 -7.68
C GLU A 357 -7.36 -3.00 -8.70
N ILE A 358 -6.80 -3.41 -9.83
CA ILE A 358 -7.51 -3.89 -11.04
C ILE A 358 -8.25 -2.77 -11.81
N ILE A 359 -7.54 -2.00 -12.65
CA ILE A 359 -8.18 -0.91 -13.43
C ILE A 359 -9.21 -1.38 -14.46
N CYS A 360 -9.03 -2.57 -15.06
CA CYS A 360 -9.93 -3.12 -16.07
C CYS A 360 -9.85 -4.65 -16.13
N LEU A 361 -10.89 -5.28 -16.69
CA LEU A 361 -10.91 -6.68 -17.11
C LEU A 361 -10.78 -6.76 -18.64
N GLN A 362 -9.79 -7.50 -19.13
CA GLN A 362 -9.48 -7.57 -20.57
C GLN A 362 -8.98 -8.96 -21.01
N PRO A 363 -9.08 -9.33 -22.29
CA PRO A 363 -9.79 -8.64 -23.38
C PRO A 363 -11.13 -9.31 -23.75
N PHE A 364 -12.21 -8.54 -23.95
CA PHE A 364 -13.47 -9.08 -24.49
C PHE A 364 -13.43 -9.17 -26.01
N MET A 365 -12.76 -10.21 -26.51
CA MET A 365 -12.41 -10.38 -27.93
C MET A 365 -13.61 -10.60 -28.86
N HIS A 366 -13.45 -10.26 -30.14
CA HIS A 366 -14.32 -10.73 -31.24
C HIS A 366 -15.83 -10.53 -31.00
N TYR A 367 -16.23 -9.32 -30.65
CA TYR A 367 -17.61 -9.01 -30.33
C TYR A 367 -18.38 -8.37 -31.50
N GLU A 368 -17.78 -7.38 -32.14
CA GLU A 368 -18.45 -6.46 -33.05
C GLU A 368 -18.48 -6.95 -34.50
N GLY A 369 -19.57 -6.65 -35.21
CA GLY A 369 -19.67 -6.85 -36.65
C GLY A 369 -19.82 -8.30 -37.10
N LEU A 370 -20.04 -9.26 -36.18
CA LEU A 370 -20.26 -10.66 -36.52
C LEU A 370 -21.40 -10.82 -37.53
N LEU A 371 -21.11 -11.49 -38.65
CA LEU A 371 -22.09 -11.82 -39.70
C LEU A 371 -23.06 -12.91 -39.23
N ASP A 372 -22.54 -13.88 -38.48
CA ASP A 372 -23.35 -14.87 -37.78
C ASP A 372 -23.97 -14.22 -36.54
N ARG A 373 -25.27 -13.90 -36.64
CA ARG A 373 -26.01 -13.24 -35.56
C ARG A 373 -26.34 -14.17 -34.40
N GLN A 374 -26.29 -15.49 -34.58
CA GLN A 374 -26.40 -16.42 -33.47
C GLN A 374 -25.13 -16.35 -32.61
N LYS A 375 -23.93 -16.38 -33.23
CA LYS A 375 -22.67 -16.16 -32.51
C LYS A 375 -22.66 -14.81 -31.78
N HIS A 376 -23.21 -13.75 -32.39
CA HIS A 376 -23.33 -12.44 -31.73
C HIS A 376 -24.19 -12.50 -30.46
N ASP A 377 -25.35 -13.15 -30.51
CA ASP A 377 -26.21 -13.29 -29.34
C ASP A 377 -25.60 -14.23 -28.27
N GLU A 378 -24.77 -15.22 -28.67
CA GLU A 378 -23.93 -15.99 -27.75
C GLU A 378 -22.90 -15.10 -27.03
N ARG A 379 -22.22 -14.18 -27.73
CA ARG A 379 -21.32 -13.19 -27.10
C ARG A 379 -22.08 -12.23 -26.17
N ILE A 380 -23.35 -11.88 -26.47
CA ILE A 380 -24.20 -11.06 -25.58
C ILE A 380 -24.47 -11.77 -24.26
N GLU A 381 -24.76 -13.07 -24.28
CA GLU A 381 -24.95 -13.83 -23.05
C GLU A 381 -23.64 -14.03 -22.27
N GLU A 382 -22.50 -14.16 -22.96
CA GLU A 382 -21.19 -14.15 -22.29
C GLU A 382 -20.87 -12.78 -21.65
N MET A 383 -21.24 -11.66 -22.28
CA MET A 383 -21.09 -10.33 -21.68
C MET A 383 -21.83 -10.21 -20.33
N ARG A 384 -22.95 -10.92 -20.14
CA ARG A 384 -23.64 -10.98 -18.83
C ARG A 384 -22.84 -11.71 -17.75
N LEU A 385 -21.96 -12.63 -18.13
CA LEU A 385 -20.98 -13.22 -17.22
C LEU A 385 -19.86 -12.21 -16.94
N TRP A 386 -19.35 -11.54 -17.97
CA TRP A 386 -18.30 -10.53 -17.82
C TRP A 386 -18.69 -9.37 -16.90
N PHE A 387 -19.95 -8.89 -16.90
CA PHE A 387 -20.42 -7.93 -15.90
C PHE A 387 -20.31 -8.45 -14.47
N LYS A 388 -20.67 -9.72 -14.24
CA LYS A 388 -20.54 -10.34 -12.91
C LYS A 388 -19.08 -10.49 -12.52
N LEU A 389 -18.20 -10.85 -13.46
CA LEU A 389 -16.76 -10.93 -13.23
C LEU A 389 -16.18 -9.56 -12.89
N ALA A 390 -16.46 -8.52 -13.68
CA ALA A 390 -16.02 -7.14 -13.42
C ALA A 390 -16.47 -6.66 -12.02
N HIS A 391 -17.74 -6.87 -11.66
CA HIS A 391 -18.24 -6.54 -10.32
C HIS A 391 -17.58 -7.35 -9.19
N VAL A 392 -17.29 -8.64 -9.39
CA VAL A 392 -16.56 -9.46 -8.41
C VAL A 392 -15.10 -9.02 -8.29
N LEU A 393 -14.48 -8.55 -9.37
CA LEU A 393 -13.13 -7.99 -9.39
C LEU A 393 -13.05 -6.54 -8.89
N GLY A 394 -14.19 -5.89 -8.61
CA GLY A 394 -14.22 -4.49 -8.18
C GLY A 394 -13.93 -3.46 -9.27
N THR A 395 -13.74 -3.87 -10.52
CA THR A 395 -13.48 -2.97 -11.65
C THR A 395 -14.75 -2.50 -12.32
N ASP A 396 -14.76 -1.26 -12.80
CA ASP A 396 -15.84 -0.68 -13.59
C ASP A 396 -15.57 -0.73 -15.10
N MET A 397 -14.43 -1.28 -15.57
CA MET A 397 -14.01 -1.19 -16.97
C MET A 397 -13.77 -2.55 -17.63
N ILE A 398 -14.26 -2.71 -18.87
CA ILE A 398 -13.95 -3.84 -19.76
C ILE A 398 -13.25 -3.32 -21.02
N GLN A 399 -12.11 -3.90 -21.39
CA GLN A 399 -11.45 -3.60 -22.67
C GLN A 399 -12.04 -4.47 -23.79
N VAL A 400 -12.33 -3.87 -24.94
CA VAL A 400 -12.88 -4.52 -26.13
C VAL A 400 -11.96 -4.24 -27.32
N PRO A 401 -11.03 -5.14 -27.66
CA PRO A 401 -10.15 -4.93 -28.81
C PRO A 401 -10.84 -5.30 -30.12
N SER A 402 -10.46 -4.60 -31.19
CA SER A 402 -11.02 -4.73 -32.53
C SER A 402 -10.90 -6.15 -33.09
N SER A 403 -11.96 -6.67 -33.71
CA SER A 403 -11.94 -8.01 -34.26
C SER A 403 -10.98 -8.19 -35.45
N PHE A 404 -10.19 -9.27 -35.39
CA PHE A 404 -9.33 -9.75 -36.47
C PHE A 404 -9.78 -11.09 -37.07
N LEU A 405 -11.05 -11.47 -36.85
CA LEU A 405 -11.65 -12.62 -37.52
C LEU A 405 -11.55 -12.48 -39.06
N PRO A 406 -11.65 -13.59 -39.81
CA PRO A 406 -11.69 -13.55 -41.27
C PRO A 406 -12.84 -12.69 -41.80
N GLU A 407 -12.64 -12.06 -42.96
CA GLU A 407 -13.67 -11.26 -43.66
C GLU A 407 -14.95 -12.05 -43.97
N SER A 408 -14.89 -13.38 -43.97
CA SER A 408 -16.04 -14.28 -44.11
C SER A 408 -16.90 -14.43 -42.85
N GLU A 409 -16.44 -13.96 -41.69
CA GLU A 409 -17.14 -14.07 -40.39
C GLU A 409 -17.56 -12.72 -39.80
N ILE A 410 -16.94 -11.61 -40.24
CA ILE A 410 -17.23 -10.25 -39.78
C ILE A 410 -17.49 -9.28 -40.94
N SER A 411 -18.39 -8.33 -40.71
CA SER A 411 -18.83 -7.31 -41.65
C SER A 411 -17.92 -6.09 -41.67
N SER A 412 -17.74 -5.51 -42.85
CA SER A 412 -17.14 -4.18 -43.02
C SER A 412 -18.14 -3.03 -42.84
N ASP A 413 -19.43 -3.32 -42.68
CA ASP A 413 -20.46 -2.31 -42.44
C ASP A 413 -20.32 -1.69 -41.04
N LEU A 414 -19.92 -0.42 -41.03
CA LEU A 414 -19.76 0.39 -39.83
C LEU A 414 -21.05 0.50 -39.03
N ASN A 415 -22.22 0.50 -39.69
CA ASN A 415 -23.50 0.62 -38.97
C ASN A 415 -23.76 -0.62 -38.12
N LEU A 416 -23.39 -1.80 -38.60
CA LEU A 416 -23.49 -3.05 -37.83
C LEU A 416 -22.49 -3.06 -36.68
N ILE A 417 -21.23 -2.69 -36.94
CA ILE A 417 -20.17 -2.59 -35.93
C ILE A 417 -20.59 -1.64 -34.80
N VAL A 418 -21.05 -0.43 -35.14
CA VAL A 418 -21.50 0.58 -34.17
C VAL A 418 -22.75 0.12 -33.43
N SER A 419 -23.72 -0.49 -34.13
CA SER A 419 -24.95 -1.00 -33.48
C SER A 419 -24.66 -2.13 -32.50
N ASP A 420 -23.65 -2.96 -32.76
CA ASP A 420 -23.20 -3.99 -31.82
C ASP A 420 -22.56 -3.33 -30.59
N LEU A 421 -21.59 -2.44 -30.79
CA LEU A 421 -20.91 -1.74 -29.69
C LEU A 421 -21.86 -0.88 -28.84
N GLN A 422 -22.88 -0.25 -29.44
CA GLN A 422 -23.96 0.42 -28.73
C GLN A 422 -24.76 -0.54 -27.83
N LYS A 423 -25.02 -1.78 -28.27
CA LYS A 423 -25.77 -2.78 -27.49
C LYS A 423 -25.05 -3.12 -26.19
N ILE A 424 -23.73 -3.32 -26.19
CA ILE A 424 -22.98 -3.54 -24.94
C ILE A 424 -22.84 -2.27 -24.11
N ALA A 425 -22.62 -1.10 -24.72
CA ALA A 425 -22.57 0.17 -24.01
C ALA A 425 -23.88 0.44 -23.25
N ASP A 426 -25.03 0.27 -23.90
CA ASP A 426 -26.37 0.42 -23.32
C ASP A 426 -26.65 -0.65 -22.24
N MET A 427 -26.09 -1.85 -22.35
CA MET A 427 -26.12 -2.88 -21.29
C MET A 427 -25.23 -2.51 -20.09
N GLY A 428 -24.06 -1.89 -20.32
CA GLY A 428 -23.16 -1.41 -19.27
C GLY A 428 -23.75 -0.27 -18.44
N LEU A 429 -24.51 0.63 -19.08
CA LEU A 429 -25.28 1.69 -18.41
C LEU A 429 -26.41 1.15 -17.51
N GLN A 430 -26.85 -0.09 -17.72
CA GLN A 430 -27.87 -0.76 -16.90
C GLN A 430 -27.27 -1.51 -15.70
N GLN A 431 -25.94 -1.60 -15.59
CA GLN A 431 -25.29 -2.22 -14.44
C GLN A 431 -25.25 -1.26 -13.23
N THR A 432 -24.99 -1.79 -12.03
CA THR A 432 -24.77 -0.98 -10.83
C THR A 432 -23.68 -1.64 -9.97
N PRO A 433 -22.45 -1.10 -9.92
CA PRO A 433 -21.96 0.11 -10.60
C PRO A 433 -22.06 0.07 -12.14
N ILE A 434 -22.03 1.22 -12.81
CA ILE A 434 -22.04 1.28 -14.28
C ILE A 434 -20.75 0.65 -14.82
N ILE A 435 -20.85 -0.15 -15.88
CA ILE A 435 -19.68 -0.68 -16.60
C ILE A 435 -19.34 0.23 -17.79
N ARG A 436 -18.07 0.62 -17.85
CA ARG A 436 -17.40 1.35 -18.93
C ARG A 436 -16.69 0.39 -19.89
N PHE A 437 -16.55 0.81 -21.14
CA PHE A 437 -15.85 0.06 -22.18
C PHE A 437 -14.75 0.92 -22.84
N ALA A 438 -13.55 0.36 -22.93
CA ALA A 438 -12.46 0.95 -23.71
C ALA A 438 -12.29 0.15 -25.00
N TYR A 439 -12.61 0.75 -26.15
CA TYR A 439 -12.39 0.14 -27.46
C TYR A 439 -10.95 0.36 -27.91
N GLU A 440 -10.32 -0.67 -28.47
CA GLU A 440 -8.90 -0.65 -28.85
C GLU A 440 -8.73 -1.11 -30.30
N SER A 441 -7.91 -0.44 -31.10
CA SER A 441 -7.56 -0.92 -32.45
C SER A 441 -6.29 -1.76 -32.42
N LEU A 442 -6.38 -3.03 -32.78
CA LEU A 442 -5.22 -3.90 -32.98
C LEU A 442 -4.59 -3.62 -34.35
N CYS A 443 -3.26 -3.53 -34.45
CA CYS A 443 -2.56 -3.25 -35.72
C CYS A 443 -2.65 -4.37 -36.78
N TRP A 444 -3.33 -5.46 -36.43
CA TRP A 444 -3.70 -6.59 -37.28
C TRP A 444 -5.22 -6.85 -37.30
N GLY A 445 -6.04 -5.91 -36.82
CA GLY A 445 -7.50 -5.92 -36.98
C GLY A 445 -7.91 -6.08 -38.45
N THR A 446 -9.15 -6.52 -38.70
CA THR A 446 -9.62 -6.75 -40.08
C THR A 446 -10.22 -5.49 -40.70
N TYR A 447 -11.02 -4.72 -39.95
CA TYR A 447 -11.61 -3.46 -40.43
C TYR A 447 -11.37 -2.23 -39.53
N CYS A 448 -10.82 -2.44 -38.33
CA CYS A 448 -10.36 -1.39 -37.43
C CYS A 448 -8.92 -1.73 -37.04
N ASP A 449 -7.95 -1.10 -37.70
CA ASP A 449 -6.52 -1.43 -37.57
C ASP A 449 -5.62 -0.21 -37.29
N LYS A 450 -6.26 0.92 -36.98
CA LYS A 450 -5.68 2.24 -36.70
C LYS A 450 -6.53 2.97 -35.68
N TRP A 451 -5.89 3.82 -34.88
CA TRP A 451 -6.59 4.68 -33.93
C TRP A 451 -7.60 5.60 -34.61
N GLU A 452 -7.35 6.09 -35.85
CA GLU A 452 -8.30 6.97 -36.55
C GLU A 452 -9.67 6.30 -36.74
N ARG A 453 -9.66 5.00 -37.06
CA ARG A 453 -10.88 4.20 -37.27
C ARG A 453 -11.53 3.78 -35.96
N CYS A 454 -10.71 3.51 -34.93
CA CYS A 454 -11.18 3.31 -33.57
C CYS A 454 -11.94 4.54 -33.06
N TRP A 455 -11.35 5.73 -33.26
CA TRP A 455 -11.91 7.01 -32.86
C TRP A 455 -13.23 7.33 -33.57
N GLU A 456 -13.27 7.19 -34.89
CA GLU A 456 -14.52 7.30 -35.67
C GLU A 456 -15.62 6.37 -35.13
N THR A 457 -15.26 5.15 -34.73
CA THR A 457 -16.21 4.18 -34.15
C THR A 457 -16.69 4.64 -32.77
N VAL A 458 -15.80 5.08 -31.88
CA VAL A 458 -16.14 5.63 -30.55
C VAL A 458 -17.06 6.85 -30.66
N GLN A 459 -16.80 7.75 -31.61
CA GLN A 459 -17.65 8.91 -31.89
C GLN A 459 -19.06 8.51 -32.37
N LEU A 460 -19.18 7.46 -33.19
CA LEU A 460 -20.47 6.99 -33.69
C LEU A 460 -21.25 6.12 -32.69
N VAL A 461 -20.57 5.44 -31.76
CA VAL A 461 -21.23 4.74 -30.64
C VAL A 461 -21.95 5.74 -29.74
N ASP A 462 -21.35 6.90 -29.48
CA ASP A 462 -21.95 8.02 -28.74
C ASP A 462 -22.65 7.60 -27.44
N ARG A 463 -21.88 7.01 -26.52
CA ARG A 463 -22.33 6.69 -25.14
C ARG A 463 -21.33 7.17 -24.11
N PRO A 464 -21.75 7.70 -22.95
CA PRO A 464 -20.84 8.28 -21.97
C PRO A 464 -19.87 7.24 -21.38
N ASN A 465 -20.31 5.99 -21.20
CA ASN A 465 -19.52 4.87 -20.71
C ASN A 465 -18.71 4.14 -21.81
N PHE A 466 -18.61 4.69 -23.02
CA PHE A 466 -17.82 4.11 -24.11
C PHE A 466 -16.70 5.08 -24.53
N GLY A 467 -15.46 4.59 -24.54
CA GLY A 467 -14.25 5.37 -24.77
C GLY A 467 -13.21 4.57 -25.55
N ILE A 468 -11.99 5.10 -25.64
CA ILE A 468 -10.86 4.54 -26.39
C ILE A 468 -9.73 4.13 -25.44
N CYS A 469 -9.09 2.99 -25.73
CA CYS A 469 -7.73 2.69 -25.28
C CYS A 469 -6.76 3.08 -26.41
N LEU A 470 -5.69 3.81 -26.06
CA LEU A 470 -4.62 4.16 -27.01
C LEU A 470 -3.36 3.34 -26.70
N ASP A 471 -3.16 2.24 -27.43
CA ASP A 471 -1.92 1.46 -27.43
C ASP A 471 -0.90 2.02 -28.43
N SER A 472 0.23 2.47 -27.91
CA SER A 472 1.41 2.90 -28.67
C SER A 472 1.98 1.81 -29.59
N PHE A 473 2.01 0.54 -29.16
CA PHE A 473 2.45 -0.56 -30.02
C PHE A 473 1.50 -0.75 -31.17
N ASN A 474 0.18 -0.73 -30.97
CA ASN A 474 -0.75 -0.90 -32.07
C ASN A 474 -0.78 0.31 -33.02
N ILE A 475 -0.67 1.54 -32.52
CA ILE A 475 -0.51 2.74 -33.37
C ILE A 475 0.73 2.59 -34.28
N LEU A 476 1.90 2.36 -33.68
CA LEU A 476 3.19 2.35 -34.39
C LEU A 476 3.42 1.05 -35.16
N GLY A 477 2.92 -0.07 -34.64
CA GLY A 477 2.89 -1.37 -35.27
C GLY A 477 2.19 -1.35 -36.62
N ARG A 478 1.13 -0.56 -36.77
CA ARG A 478 0.46 -0.38 -38.07
C ARG A 478 1.23 0.55 -39.00
N ILE A 479 1.59 1.76 -38.54
CA ILE A 479 2.00 2.86 -39.42
C ILE A 479 3.51 3.03 -39.57
N TYR A 480 4.32 2.59 -38.59
CA TYR A 480 5.77 2.70 -38.60
C TYR A 480 6.47 1.36 -38.89
N ALA A 481 6.05 0.27 -38.23
CA ALA A 481 6.72 -1.02 -38.30
C ALA A 481 6.23 -1.90 -39.46
N ASP A 482 7.14 -2.68 -40.02
CA ASP A 482 6.83 -3.90 -40.79
C ASP A 482 7.82 -5.00 -40.40
N PRO A 483 7.42 -6.00 -39.59
CA PRO A 483 8.29 -7.10 -39.20
C PRO A 483 8.67 -8.03 -40.37
N THR A 484 8.06 -7.87 -41.55
CA THR A 484 8.38 -8.63 -42.78
C THR A 484 9.33 -7.89 -43.74
N SER A 485 9.70 -6.65 -43.41
CA SER A 485 10.64 -5.80 -44.14
C SER A 485 12.07 -6.01 -43.63
N GLU A 486 13.08 -6.00 -44.52
CA GLU A 486 14.50 -6.04 -44.14
C GLU A 486 14.91 -4.85 -43.25
N THR A 487 14.18 -3.73 -43.33
CA THR A 487 14.43 -2.55 -42.50
C THR A 487 13.74 -2.60 -41.14
N GLY A 488 12.76 -3.51 -40.97
CA GLY A 488 11.77 -3.51 -39.89
C GLY A 488 10.69 -2.44 -40.01
N ARG A 489 10.67 -1.63 -41.08
CA ARG A 489 9.87 -0.40 -41.18
C ARG A 489 9.04 -0.36 -42.47
N ASN A 490 7.90 0.34 -42.39
CA ASN A 490 7.13 0.80 -43.55
C ASN A 490 7.90 1.89 -44.32
N GLU A 491 7.59 2.05 -45.61
CA GLU A 491 8.10 3.19 -46.39
C GLU A 491 7.55 4.53 -45.86
N ASN A 492 8.41 5.56 -45.83
CA ASN A 492 8.07 6.90 -45.34
C ASN A 492 7.53 6.97 -43.89
N ALA A 493 7.79 5.94 -43.07
CA ALA A 493 7.25 5.77 -41.73
C ALA A 493 7.30 7.04 -40.85
N ASP A 494 8.44 7.75 -40.78
CA ASP A 494 8.59 8.96 -39.95
C ASP A 494 7.56 10.06 -40.30
N LYS A 495 7.35 10.29 -41.61
CA LYS A 495 6.39 11.28 -42.10
C LYS A 495 4.95 10.86 -41.84
N ILE A 496 4.67 9.56 -41.90
CA ILE A 496 3.33 9.01 -41.63
C ILE A 496 3.01 9.11 -40.14
N VAL A 497 3.97 8.77 -39.25
CA VAL A 497 3.85 8.92 -37.79
C VAL A 497 3.59 10.37 -37.43
N ALA A 498 4.45 11.31 -37.87
CA ALA A 498 4.28 12.73 -37.55
C ALA A 498 2.91 13.28 -37.98
N ALA A 499 2.44 12.92 -39.18
CA ALA A 499 1.12 13.33 -39.66
C ALA A 499 -0.04 12.66 -38.90
N SER A 500 0.13 11.44 -38.40
CA SER A 500 -0.88 10.74 -37.59
C SER A 500 -0.94 11.28 -36.16
N ILE A 501 0.22 11.57 -35.54
CA ILE A 501 0.31 12.25 -34.24
C ILE A 501 -0.36 13.63 -34.29
N GLN A 502 -0.12 14.43 -35.34
CA GLN A 502 -0.81 15.71 -35.50
C GLN A 502 -2.33 15.54 -35.49
N ARG A 503 -2.87 14.57 -36.24
CA ARG A 503 -4.31 14.27 -36.24
C ARG A 503 -4.80 13.76 -34.89
N LEU A 504 -4.01 12.96 -34.17
CA LEU A 504 -4.34 12.43 -32.85
C LEU A 504 -4.58 13.59 -31.86
N VAL A 505 -3.64 14.53 -31.80
CA VAL A 505 -3.77 15.74 -30.97
C VAL A 505 -4.94 16.60 -31.44
N GLU A 506 -5.08 16.87 -32.73
CA GLU A 506 -6.16 17.72 -33.26
C GLU A 506 -7.56 17.14 -33.01
N GLN A 507 -7.75 15.83 -33.11
CA GLN A 507 -9.07 15.18 -33.04
C GLN A 507 -9.46 14.70 -31.64
N ILE A 508 -8.51 14.23 -30.83
CA ILE A 508 -8.82 13.66 -29.50
C ILE A 508 -8.68 14.70 -28.38
N LYS A 509 -7.83 15.73 -28.50
CA LYS A 509 -7.67 16.77 -27.45
C LYS A 509 -8.98 17.44 -27.00
N PRO A 510 -9.96 17.76 -27.88
CA PRO A 510 -11.25 18.30 -27.47
C PRO A 510 -12.16 17.31 -26.71
N HIS A 511 -11.77 16.03 -26.70
CA HIS A 511 -12.53 14.89 -26.19
C HIS A 511 -11.69 13.97 -25.30
N ARG A 512 -10.71 14.54 -24.57
CA ARG A 512 -9.75 13.77 -23.75
C ARG A 512 -10.43 12.89 -22.70
N GLU A 513 -11.62 13.23 -22.25
CA GLU A 513 -12.47 12.43 -21.35
C GLU A 513 -12.92 11.09 -21.96
N LYS A 514 -12.75 10.90 -23.27
CA LYS A 514 -12.97 9.62 -23.95
C LYS A 514 -11.76 8.70 -23.92
N ILE A 515 -10.56 9.16 -23.59
CA ILE A 515 -9.43 8.29 -23.32
C ILE A 515 -9.66 7.67 -21.94
N PHE A 516 -9.89 6.36 -21.88
CA PHE A 516 -10.17 5.70 -20.60
C PHE A 516 -8.88 5.20 -19.93
N PHE A 517 -7.99 4.59 -20.71
CA PHE A 517 -6.60 4.31 -20.32
C PHE A 517 -5.69 4.26 -21.57
N ILE A 518 -4.38 4.20 -21.36
CA ILE A 518 -3.39 4.12 -22.43
C ILE A 518 -2.42 2.97 -22.19
N GLN A 519 -1.91 2.37 -23.26
CA GLN A 519 -0.95 1.27 -23.22
C GLN A 519 0.38 1.70 -23.85
N ILE A 520 1.46 1.73 -23.06
CA ILE A 520 2.75 2.30 -23.46
C ILE A 520 3.85 1.24 -23.47
N VAL A 521 4.13 0.70 -24.66
CA VAL A 521 5.13 -0.35 -24.89
C VAL A 521 5.82 -0.18 -26.25
N ASP A 522 7.08 -0.58 -26.32
CA ASP A 522 7.93 -0.57 -27.51
C ASP A 522 7.99 -1.99 -28.12
N ALA A 523 8.86 -2.20 -29.10
CA ALA A 523 9.07 -3.51 -29.71
C ALA A 523 10.46 -3.70 -30.27
N GLU A 524 10.95 -4.94 -30.27
CA GLU A 524 12.23 -5.30 -30.87
C GLU A 524 12.20 -5.20 -32.40
N ARG A 525 13.24 -4.58 -32.97
CA ARG A 525 13.53 -4.69 -34.41
C ARG A 525 14.16 -6.05 -34.72
N LEU A 526 13.37 -6.95 -35.30
CA LEU A 526 13.86 -8.27 -35.74
C LEU A 526 15.07 -8.15 -36.68
N ARG A 527 16.07 -9.01 -36.45
CA ARG A 527 17.29 -9.05 -37.26
C ARG A 527 17.06 -9.60 -38.68
N ASN A 528 16.11 -10.50 -38.82
CA ASN A 528 15.71 -11.12 -40.08
C ASN A 528 14.19 -10.93 -40.24
N PRO A 529 13.66 -10.77 -41.46
CA PRO A 529 12.21 -10.68 -41.69
C PRO A 529 11.42 -11.87 -41.12
N LEU A 530 10.27 -11.56 -40.53
CA LEU A 530 9.28 -12.51 -40.04
C LEU A 530 8.50 -13.16 -41.19
N LYS A 531 9.15 -14.12 -41.85
CA LYS A 531 8.68 -14.88 -43.02
C LYS A 531 8.75 -16.39 -42.74
N PRO A 532 8.19 -17.27 -43.59
CA PRO A 532 8.32 -18.71 -43.44
C PRO A 532 9.78 -19.13 -43.19
N GLY A 533 10.02 -19.86 -42.09
CA GLY A 533 11.35 -20.25 -41.63
C GLY A 533 11.94 -19.36 -40.51
N HIS A 534 11.33 -18.22 -40.18
CA HIS A 534 11.66 -17.45 -38.98
C HIS A 534 11.09 -18.14 -37.72
N ALA A 535 11.80 -18.08 -36.58
CA ALA A 535 11.41 -18.79 -35.36
C ALA A 535 10.01 -18.43 -34.84
N PHE A 536 9.63 -17.15 -34.90
CA PHE A 536 8.30 -16.66 -34.48
C PHE A 536 7.24 -16.70 -35.60
N TYR A 537 7.53 -17.31 -36.76
CA TYR A 537 6.55 -17.36 -37.86
C TYR A 537 5.46 -18.40 -37.58
N ASN A 538 4.19 -17.97 -37.67
CA ASN A 538 3.04 -18.85 -37.67
C ASN A 538 2.20 -18.56 -38.92
N ALA A 539 1.86 -19.60 -39.71
CA ALA A 539 1.11 -19.47 -40.95
C ALA A 539 -0.37 -19.10 -40.75
N GLU A 540 -0.92 -19.33 -39.55
CA GLU A 540 -2.30 -19.04 -39.17
C GLU A 540 -2.46 -17.64 -38.56
N GLN A 541 -1.37 -16.88 -38.39
CA GLN A 541 -1.36 -15.57 -37.76
C GLN A 541 -0.85 -14.49 -38.71
N LYS A 542 -1.43 -13.29 -38.63
CA LYS A 542 -0.86 -12.09 -39.28
C LYS A 542 0.52 -11.81 -38.65
N SER A 543 1.54 -11.51 -39.46
CA SER A 543 2.92 -11.31 -38.98
C SER A 543 3.06 -10.31 -37.82
N ARG A 544 2.27 -9.22 -37.83
CA ARG A 544 2.22 -8.25 -36.72
C ARG A 544 1.73 -8.84 -35.40
N MET A 545 0.80 -9.80 -35.43
CA MET A 545 0.33 -10.51 -34.23
C MET A 545 1.44 -11.42 -33.67
N SER A 546 2.10 -12.22 -34.52
CA SER A 546 3.18 -13.10 -34.06
C SER A 546 4.40 -12.31 -33.58
N TRP A 547 4.68 -11.17 -34.20
CA TRP A 547 5.67 -10.20 -33.71
C TRP A 547 5.26 -9.63 -32.35
N SER A 548 4.03 -9.12 -32.21
CA SER A 548 3.49 -8.61 -30.94
C SER A 548 3.64 -9.63 -29.81
N ARG A 549 3.19 -10.88 -30.03
CA ARG A 549 3.24 -11.96 -29.02
C ARG A 549 4.64 -12.33 -28.54
N ASN A 550 5.67 -12.06 -29.34
CA ASN A 550 7.04 -12.51 -29.07
C ASN A 550 8.02 -11.36 -28.73
N CYS A 551 7.69 -10.12 -29.08
CA CYS A 551 8.69 -9.07 -29.30
C CYS A 551 8.31 -7.68 -28.76
N ARG A 552 7.22 -7.51 -27.99
CA ARG A 552 7.01 -6.25 -27.25
C ARG A 552 8.12 -6.05 -26.22
N LEU A 553 8.42 -4.80 -25.93
CA LEU A 553 9.44 -4.34 -24.98
C LEU A 553 8.83 -3.21 -24.13
N PHE A 554 9.45 -2.92 -22.98
CA PHE A 554 9.07 -1.73 -22.22
C PHE A 554 9.60 -0.45 -22.88
N TYR A 555 9.10 0.69 -22.43
CA TYR A 555 9.44 2.00 -22.99
C TYR A 555 10.96 2.22 -23.09
N GLY A 556 11.47 2.40 -24.32
CA GLY A 556 12.84 2.80 -24.56
C GLY A 556 13.92 1.77 -24.21
N GLU A 557 13.60 0.46 -24.19
CA GLU A 557 14.58 -0.63 -24.01
C GLU A 557 15.54 -0.82 -25.21
N THR A 558 16.31 0.21 -25.57
CA THR A 558 17.18 0.20 -26.76
C THR A 558 18.26 -0.89 -26.73
N SER A 559 18.66 -1.35 -25.54
CA SER A 559 19.56 -2.50 -25.35
C SER A 559 18.95 -3.84 -25.78
N HIS A 560 17.62 -3.95 -25.76
CA HIS A 560 16.86 -5.11 -26.24
C HIS A 560 16.33 -4.92 -27.68
N GLY A 561 16.74 -3.85 -28.37
CA GLY A 561 16.39 -3.60 -29.76
C GLY A 561 15.11 -2.78 -29.98
N ALA A 562 14.61 -2.10 -28.95
CA ALA A 562 13.54 -1.10 -29.06
C ALA A 562 13.85 -0.05 -30.14
N TYR A 563 12.87 0.26 -30.99
CA TYR A 563 13.06 1.15 -32.16
C TYR A 563 11.80 1.88 -32.63
N LEU A 564 10.66 1.70 -31.95
CA LEU A 564 9.44 2.43 -32.26
C LEU A 564 9.54 3.87 -31.69
N PRO A 565 8.96 4.89 -32.34
CA PRO A 565 8.92 6.25 -31.80
C PRO A 565 7.84 6.38 -30.71
N VAL A 566 7.88 5.51 -29.69
CA VAL A 566 6.91 5.46 -28.57
C VAL A 566 6.91 6.79 -27.83
N LYS A 567 8.08 7.43 -27.67
CA LYS A 567 8.22 8.74 -27.04
C LYS A 567 7.32 9.81 -27.69
N ASP A 568 7.24 9.84 -29.01
CA ASP A 568 6.48 10.87 -29.72
C ASP A 568 4.97 10.65 -29.53
N VAL A 569 4.51 9.39 -29.54
CA VAL A 569 3.11 9.04 -29.28
C VAL A 569 2.73 9.30 -27.82
N ALA A 570 3.58 8.91 -26.87
CA ALA A 570 3.33 9.14 -25.45
C ALA A 570 3.33 10.64 -25.10
N HIS A 571 4.24 11.44 -25.68
CA HIS A 571 4.23 12.90 -25.54
C HIS A 571 2.94 13.53 -26.08
N ALA A 572 2.49 13.08 -27.27
CA ALA A 572 1.27 13.57 -27.88
C ALA A 572 0.02 13.31 -27.03
N ILE A 573 -0.07 12.14 -26.39
CA ILE A 573 -1.21 11.77 -25.55
C ILE A 573 -1.14 12.43 -24.18
N ILE A 574 0.01 12.37 -23.50
CA ILE A 574 0.14 12.83 -22.13
C ILE A 574 0.32 14.35 -22.09
N ASN A 575 1.35 14.90 -22.75
CA ASN A 575 1.70 16.31 -22.65
C ASN A 575 0.85 17.21 -23.57
N GLU A 576 0.54 16.78 -24.81
CA GLU A 576 -0.14 17.64 -25.78
C GLU A 576 -1.67 17.56 -25.70
N ILE A 577 -2.25 16.36 -25.64
CA ILE A 577 -3.68 16.16 -25.38
C ILE A 577 -4.01 16.52 -23.92
N GLY A 578 -3.11 16.25 -22.97
CA GLY A 578 -3.32 16.49 -21.55
C GLY A 578 -4.12 15.37 -20.89
N TYR A 579 -3.68 14.13 -21.10
CA TYR A 579 -4.21 12.92 -20.45
C TYR A 579 -3.52 12.69 -19.09
N ASP A 580 -4.31 12.42 -18.05
CA ASP A 580 -3.95 12.38 -16.63
C ASP A 580 -4.53 11.16 -15.89
N GLY A 581 -4.66 10.03 -16.59
CA GLY A 581 -5.19 8.77 -16.04
C GLY A 581 -4.16 7.63 -15.99
N TRP A 582 -4.66 6.40 -16.15
CA TRP A 582 -3.87 5.17 -16.04
C TRP A 582 -3.02 4.89 -17.28
N VAL A 583 -1.78 4.45 -17.02
CA VAL A 583 -0.80 4.01 -18.02
C VAL A 583 -0.44 2.55 -17.74
N SER A 584 -0.82 1.69 -18.67
CA SER A 584 -0.59 0.26 -18.65
C SER A 584 0.68 -0.09 -19.44
N PHE A 585 1.52 -1.02 -18.94
CA PHE A 585 2.66 -1.55 -19.70
C PHE A 585 2.38 -2.96 -20.22
N GLU A 586 1.43 -3.08 -21.16
CA GLU A 586 0.99 -4.36 -21.74
C GLU A 586 2.11 -5.09 -22.54
N LEU A 587 2.91 -5.87 -21.84
CA LEU A 587 4.00 -6.64 -22.43
C LEU A 587 3.54 -8.01 -22.93
N PHE A 588 3.76 -8.27 -24.22
CA PHE A 588 3.78 -9.63 -24.77
C PHE A 588 5.19 -9.96 -25.28
N ASN A 589 5.95 -10.74 -24.52
CA ASN A 589 7.33 -11.08 -24.86
C ASN A 589 7.56 -12.59 -24.70
N ARG A 590 8.29 -13.19 -25.65
CA ARG A 590 8.71 -14.61 -25.61
C ARG A 590 9.42 -15.02 -24.31
N ALA A 591 10.01 -14.08 -23.57
CA ALA A 591 10.56 -14.31 -22.25
C ALA A 591 9.53 -14.88 -21.26
N MET A 592 8.24 -14.55 -21.41
CA MET A 592 7.10 -15.04 -20.61
C MET A 592 6.82 -16.54 -20.80
N GLU A 593 7.32 -17.17 -21.87
CA GLU A 593 7.22 -18.63 -22.05
C GLU A 593 8.17 -19.41 -21.11
N ARG A 594 9.11 -18.71 -20.45
CA ARG A 594 9.99 -19.32 -19.44
C ARG A 594 9.21 -19.72 -18.20
N LYS A 595 9.57 -20.87 -17.64
CA LYS A 595 8.92 -21.46 -16.45
C LYS A 595 9.68 -21.25 -15.14
N ASP A 596 10.79 -20.51 -15.17
CA ASP A 596 11.55 -20.16 -13.96
C ASP A 596 10.97 -18.90 -13.31
N HIS A 597 10.91 -18.86 -11.97
CA HIS A 597 10.34 -17.73 -11.24
C HIS A 597 11.06 -16.38 -11.48
N ALA A 598 12.31 -16.39 -11.95
CA ALA A 598 13.06 -15.17 -12.20
C ALA A 598 12.53 -14.38 -13.43
N VAL A 599 11.72 -14.99 -14.30
CA VAL A 599 11.04 -14.28 -15.40
C VAL A 599 10.18 -13.12 -14.89
N VAL A 600 9.40 -13.34 -13.83
CA VAL A 600 8.45 -12.34 -13.29
C VAL A 600 9.22 -11.15 -12.73
N GLU A 601 10.24 -11.42 -11.90
CA GLU A 601 11.11 -10.37 -11.37
C GLU A 601 11.86 -9.60 -12.46
N GLU A 602 12.35 -10.29 -13.50
CA GLU A 602 13.10 -9.67 -14.60
C GLU A 602 12.21 -8.73 -15.40
N LEU A 603 11.03 -9.20 -15.83
CA LEU A 603 10.12 -8.41 -16.65
C LEU A 603 9.61 -7.19 -15.89
N ALA A 604 9.17 -7.36 -14.66
CA ALA A 604 8.65 -6.25 -13.87
C ALA A 604 9.76 -5.27 -13.40
N SER A 605 11.03 -5.72 -13.30
CA SER A 605 12.18 -4.81 -13.15
C SER A 605 12.51 -4.04 -14.44
N ARG A 606 12.27 -4.63 -15.61
CA ARG A 606 12.42 -3.93 -16.90
C ARG A 606 11.29 -2.91 -17.10
N CYS A 607 10.08 -3.22 -16.62
CA CYS A 607 8.97 -2.26 -16.53
C CYS A 607 9.35 -1.04 -15.69
N ALA A 608 9.90 -1.26 -14.48
CA ALA A 608 10.40 -0.20 -13.59
C ALA A 608 11.27 0.83 -14.32
N ILE A 609 12.30 0.33 -15.01
CA ILE A 609 13.29 1.12 -15.73
C ILE A 609 12.64 1.84 -16.93
N GLY A 610 11.68 1.19 -17.60
CA GLY A 610 10.89 1.80 -18.67
C GLY A 610 10.05 2.98 -18.19
N TRP A 611 9.36 2.83 -17.05
CA TRP A 611 8.58 3.89 -16.42
C TRP A 611 9.47 5.05 -15.96
N GLU A 612 10.51 4.80 -15.17
CA GLU A 612 11.46 5.85 -14.73
C GLU A 612 12.01 6.65 -15.91
N LYS A 613 12.39 5.95 -16.98
CA LYS A 613 12.86 6.57 -18.22
C LYS A 613 11.78 7.44 -18.86
N MET A 614 10.55 6.96 -18.96
CA MET A 614 9.43 7.72 -19.52
C MET A 614 9.10 8.97 -18.71
N VAL A 615 9.13 8.89 -17.38
CA VAL A 615 8.94 10.04 -16.48
C VAL A 615 9.95 11.14 -16.78
N VAL A 616 11.23 10.78 -16.94
CA VAL A 616 12.30 11.71 -17.31
C VAL A 616 12.14 12.21 -18.75
N ASP A 617 11.87 11.32 -19.70
CA ASP A 617 11.81 11.64 -21.13
C ASP A 617 10.64 12.56 -21.50
N LEU A 618 9.52 12.47 -20.79
CA LEU A 618 8.29 13.26 -21.00
C LEU A 618 8.08 14.37 -19.96
N GLY A 619 8.95 14.49 -18.95
CA GLY A 619 8.86 15.50 -17.89
C GLY A 619 7.61 15.36 -17.02
N LEU A 620 7.20 14.12 -16.73
CA LEU A 620 5.95 13.82 -16.01
C LEU A 620 6.07 14.17 -14.53
N GLN A 621 4.97 14.66 -13.94
CA GLN A 621 4.87 14.94 -12.50
C GLN A 621 4.16 13.80 -11.78
N THR A 622 4.73 12.60 -11.84
CA THR A 622 4.10 11.41 -11.27
C THR A 622 4.16 11.44 -9.74
N ALA A 623 3.24 10.72 -9.09
CA ALA A 623 3.50 10.22 -7.75
C ALA A 623 4.79 9.35 -7.77
N PRO A 624 5.57 9.29 -6.67
CA PRO A 624 6.70 8.37 -6.60
C PRO A 624 6.18 6.93 -6.67
N PRO A 625 6.82 6.03 -7.43
CA PRO A 625 6.11 4.84 -7.90
C PRO A 625 6.18 3.66 -6.90
N THR A 626 5.01 3.09 -6.59
CA THR A 626 4.71 1.99 -5.65
C THR A 626 5.32 0.65 -6.02
N LEU A 627 6.08 0.01 -5.11
CA LEU A 627 6.81 -1.21 -5.44
C LEU A 627 6.39 -2.47 -4.70
N ILE A 628 5.64 -3.28 -5.43
CA ILE A 628 5.31 -4.67 -5.11
C ILE A 628 6.60 -5.51 -5.10
N LYS A 629 6.66 -6.52 -4.23
CA LYS A 629 7.62 -7.62 -4.38
C LYS A 629 7.02 -8.96 -3.99
N THR A 630 7.13 -9.90 -4.92
CA THR A 630 6.55 -11.25 -4.92
C THR A 630 7.11 -12.18 -3.85
N ALA A 631 6.26 -13.04 -3.30
CA ALA A 631 6.67 -14.16 -2.45
C ALA A 631 7.21 -15.34 -3.28
N SER A 632 8.23 -16.04 -2.76
CA SER A 632 8.53 -17.42 -3.17
C SER A 632 9.00 -18.26 -1.98
N ASN A 633 8.38 -19.42 -1.81
CA ASN A 633 8.68 -20.39 -0.74
C ASN A 633 10.10 -20.95 -0.79
N GLU A 634 10.55 -21.44 0.37
CA GLU A 634 11.80 -22.18 0.52
C GLU A 634 11.86 -23.44 -0.38
N LYS A 635 12.95 -23.60 -1.14
CA LYS A 635 14.02 -24.61 -0.91
C LYS A 635 14.77 -24.96 -2.21
N LEU A 636 16.01 -24.49 -2.31
CA LEU A 636 17.15 -25.18 -2.93
C LEU A 636 18.43 -24.47 -2.47
N GLU A 637 19.47 -25.25 -2.14
CA GLU A 637 20.68 -24.73 -1.48
C GLU A 637 21.72 -24.14 -2.44
N ASP A 638 22.39 -23.11 -1.93
CA ASP A 638 23.79 -22.71 -2.12
C ASP A 638 24.25 -21.81 -3.31
N THR A 639 25.09 -20.86 -2.92
CA THR A 639 26.00 -19.98 -3.65
C THR A 639 25.52 -18.77 -4.49
N ARG A 640 25.52 -17.62 -3.78
CA ARG A 640 26.31 -16.39 -4.06
C ARG A 640 25.77 -15.26 -4.97
N LYS A 641 25.87 -14.07 -4.36
CA LYS A 641 25.94 -12.69 -4.89
C LYS A 641 24.60 -11.99 -5.13
N ASP A 642 24.22 -11.19 -4.14
CA ASP A 642 22.99 -10.40 -4.11
C ASP A 642 22.94 -9.30 -5.17
N SER A 643 21.91 -9.43 -6.01
CA SER A 643 21.36 -8.37 -6.83
C SER A 643 19.86 -8.63 -6.98
N THR A 644 18.98 -7.85 -6.37
CA THR A 644 17.53 -7.86 -6.68
C THR A 644 16.84 -6.54 -6.29
N ARG A 645 16.47 -5.69 -7.25
CA ARG A 645 15.28 -5.81 -8.16
C ARG A 645 13.99 -5.31 -7.50
N THR A 646 13.00 -4.98 -8.34
CA THR A 646 11.63 -4.69 -7.90
C THR A 646 10.66 -4.72 -9.08
N SER A 647 9.37 -4.94 -8.81
CA SER A 647 8.36 -5.21 -9.85
C SER A 647 7.31 -4.11 -9.95
N PHE A 648 7.17 -3.52 -11.15
CA PHE A 648 6.01 -2.72 -11.57
C PHE A 648 5.31 -3.36 -12.77
N GLU A 649 4.02 -3.08 -12.92
CA GLU A 649 3.31 -3.32 -14.17
C GLU A 649 2.60 -2.06 -14.68
N ASN A 650 1.98 -1.23 -13.84
CA ASN A 650 1.16 -0.10 -14.29
C ASN A 650 1.32 1.13 -13.37
N ALA A 651 0.96 2.32 -13.86
CA ALA A 651 1.11 3.58 -13.10
C ALA A 651 0.09 4.65 -13.48
N ARG A 652 -0.12 5.63 -12.58
CA ARG A 652 -1.06 6.75 -12.76
C ARG A 652 -0.30 8.07 -12.94
N LEU A 653 -0.75 8.89 -13.89
CA LEU A 653 -0.15 10.19 -14.24
C LEU A 653 -0.54 11.33 -13.28
#